data_AF-A0A9W7G2W2-F1
#
_entry.id   AF-A0A9W7G2W2-F1
#
_cell.length_a   1.000
_cell.length_b   1.000
_cell.length_c   1.000
_cell.angle_alpha   90.00
_cell.angle_beta   90.00
_cell.angle_gamma   90.00
#
_symmetry.space_group_name_H-M   'P 1'
#
loop_
_entity.id
_entity.type
_entity.pdbx_description
1 polymer ?
#
loop_
_entity_poly.entity_id
_entity_poly.type
_entity_poly.pdbx_seq_one_letter_code
_entity_poly.pdbx_strand_id
1 'polypeptide(L)'
;MVQFSLSFSNLKIAKHQSGYLNYAGLKSYMVECAKYDIENGDGADEEDPNDDAQPPLVDTPEMQVPLIDRTQIRTGEGGRRWIRRFREEVRKVTDYYEGMQNIIHEKKVEVFAKWRENDSSVSNADGGGMARENKREWRRDMRMVYRLCDEALSFKALNDTAIIKVKKKCRKYHKGWLDGYEKEEDENEDARGWGTTGSIDEVVKEWCSRTGDSEQQAVNELRSIPHPPSSSLSVLLGFRAGLLLTLFLWLVWDILFDDDTDGDDILDSPTTWGWSFSLCAIMVQLGYGICKAQWSTRGINADYLLGFHKPMDTDAGRVIIARGLGMGVGWNVGFLFFLKITRDRAGIIGKTVPAYVCQVLVLLMVAWHTFLPIRKRKGVLKGVWETVKTPWGRVTFRENLIADGLTSAVKVNTALAYALCYYISGDFLLDQDTLSISDGGGRCKDASWASVVIPLISVMPLLWRLGQCAKRYRDTGERAHVGNAGKYTAAFSVVVFGVFHDQWLKSPSSSDDDDFSDDLATQLAFRYVWIAVFIGATLYQFWWDVFMDWGLRPFGLFEGWLDAGKPRPERLFPRKLYVAFIPLDLLLRFLWTLSLIPYNSSSLFGSEISRALDPFLAVAEVVRRLCWALVRVENEHLTNTSKYRRVKYVPGEHKREEEKRNVFIEAMGVVAVVASVTLIAYFTP
;
A
#
# COMPACT_ATOMS: atom_id res chain seq x y z
N MET A 1 18.27 4.92 -13.59
CA MET A 1 18.32 5.94 -14.67
C MET A 1 17.17 5.77 -15.67
N VAL A 2 16.95 4.56 -16.19
CA VAL A 2 15.79 4.18 -17.03
C VAL A 2 14.43 4.44 -16.34
N GLN A 3 14.35 4.26 -15.03
CA GLN A 3 13.14 4.49 -14.23
C GLN A 3 12.55 5.90 -14.31
N PHE A 4 13.36 6.97 -14.34
CA PHE A 4 12.77 8.32 -14.39
C PHE A 4 12.29 8.68 -15.80
N SER A 5 13.02 8.29 -16.85
CA SER A 5 12.56 8.52 -18.24
C SER A 5 11.25 7.79 -18.51
N LEU A 6 11.11 6.56 -18.01
CA LEU A 6 9.85 5.80 -18.06
C LEU A 6 8.76 6.43 -17.19
N SER A 7 9.09 6.85 -15.96
CA SER A 7 8.13 7.51 -15.06
C SER A 7 7.65 8.84 -15.64
N PHE A 8 8.53 9.64 -16.22
CA PHE A 8 8.19 10.93 -16.83
C PHE A 8 7.29 10.75 -18.05
N SER A 9 7.61 9.82 -18.96
CA SER A 9 6.75 9.52 -20.12
C SER A 9 5.37 8.98 -19.73
N ASN A 10 5.26 8.24 -18.63
CA ASN A 10 4.00 7.64 -18.17
C ASN A 10 3.13 8.58 -17.32
N LEU A 11 3.71 9.63 -16.75
CA LEU A 11 2.99 10.65 -15.98
C LEU A 11 2.44 11.79 -16.86
N LYS A 12 2.76 11.81 -18.15
CA LYS A 12 2.26 12.82 -19.08
C LYS A 12 0.75 12.68 -19.26
N ILE A 13 0.06 13.81 -19.14
CA ILE A 13 -1.35 13.91 -19.56
C ILE A 13 -1.39 13.81 -21.09
N ALA A 14 -2.06 12.79 -21.62
CA ALA A 14 -2.08 12.47 -23.05
C ALA A 14 -2.49 13.66 -23.93
N LYS A 15 -3.44 14.48 -23.48
CA LYS A 15 -3.89 15.71 -24.15
C LYS A 15 -2.78 16.75 -24.36
N HIS A 16 -1.80 16.80 -23.46
CA HIS A 16 -0.73 17.80 -23.46
C HIS A 16 0.63 17.23 -23.90
N GLN A 17 0.64 16.06 -24.56
CA GLN A 17 1.85 15.31 -24.88
C GLN A 17 2.90 16.15 -25.61
N SER A 18 2.48 17.03 -26.52
CA SER A 18 3.35 17.91 -27.32
C SER A 18 4.03 19.01 -26.51
N GLY A 19 3.41 19.46 -25.41
CA GLY A 19 3.95 20.52 -24.56
C GLY A 19 5.04 20.04 -23.59
N TYR A 20 5.11 18.74 -23.29
CA TYR A 20 6.10 18.23 -22.33
C TYR A 20 7.53 18.28 -22.87
N LEU A 21 8.47 18.56 -21.97
CA LEU A 21 9.92 18.54 -22.23
C LEU A 21 10.34 17.22 -22.90
N ASN A 22 11.16 17.29 -23.95
CA ASN A 22 11.75 16.09 -24.55
C ASN A 22 12.95 15.59 -23.71
N TYR A 23 12.65 15.08 -22.51
CA TYR A 23 13.67 14.63 -21.55
C TYR A 23 14.61 13.56 -22.11
N ALA A 24 14.08 12.58 -22.86
CA ALA A 24 14.87 11.51 -23.45
C ALA A 24 15.77 12.04 -24.57
N GLY A 25 15.22 12.88 -25.47
CA GLY A 25 15.98 13.50 -26.55
C GLY A 25 17.10 14.41 -26.02
N LEU A 26 16.81 15.27 -25.05
CA LEU A 26 17.83 16.14 -24.42
C LEU A 26 18.94 15.34 -23.76
N LYS A 27 18.62 14.17 -23.18
CA LYS A 27 19.62 13.27 -22.59
C LYS A 27 20.51 12.66 -23.67
N SER A 28 19.94 12.15 -24.75
CA SER A 28 20.73 11.54 -25.83
C SER A 28 21.62 12.57 -26.51
N TYR A 29 21.06 13.76 -26.78
CA TYR A 29 21.79 14.86 -27.42
C TYR A 29 22.92 15.41 -26.55
N MET A 30 22.76 15.41 -25.21
CA MET A 30 23.85 15.77 -24.28
C MET A 30 25.09 14.90 -24.47
N VAL A 31 24.89 13.59 -24.70
CA VAL A 31 25.99 12.65 -24.90
C VAL A 31 26.67 12.89 -26.25
N GLU A 32 25.89 13.17 -27.28
CA GLU A 32 26.39 13.48 -28.63
C GLU A 32 27.20 14.78 -28.63
N CYS A 33 26.69 15.85 -28.01
CA CYS A 33 27.42 17.10 -27.87
C CYS A 33 28.70 16.96 -27.04
N ALA A 34 28.68 16.11 -26.01
CA ALA A 34 29.88 15.82 -25.22
C ALA A 34 30.95 15.09 -26.03
N LYS A 35 30.55 14.14 -26.88
CA LYS A 35 31.48 13.48 -27.82
C LYS A 35 32.08 14.46 -28.81
N TYR A 36 31.26 15.38 -29.33
CA TYR A 36 31.72 16.43 -30.23
C TYR A 36 32.80 17.32 -29.62
N ASP A 37 32.65 17.74 -28.36
CA ASP A 37 33.68 18.55 -27.68
C ASP A 37 34.97 17.75 -27.47
N ILE A 38 34.88 16.44 -27.18
CA ILE A 38 36.04 15.55 -27.03
C ILE A 38 36.77 15.36 -28.37
N GLU A 39 36.04 15.13 -29.47
CA GLU A 39 36.61 14.83 -30.79
C GLU A 39 37.28 16.06 -31.44
N ASN A 40 36.84 17.28 -31.12
CA ASN A 40 37.36 18.50 -31.75
C ASN A 40 38.39 19.26 -30.89
N GLY A 41 38.75 18.75 -29.71
CA GLY A 41 39.68 19.44 -28.79
C GLY A 41 39.13 20.74 -28.19
N ASP A 42 37.88 21.09 -28.48
CA ASP A 42 37.20 22.29 -27.97
C ASP A 42 36.84 22.07 -26.48
N GLY A 43 37.82 22.28 -25.61
CA GLY A 43 37.66 22.16 -24.15
C GLY A 43 38.89 21.65 -23.39
N ALA A 44 40.01 21.38 -24.07
CA ALA A 44 41.28 21.02 -23.46
C ALA A 44 42.36 22.02 -23.89
N ASP A 45 42.90 22.79 -22.95
CA ASP A 45 44.19 23.47 -23.13
C ASP A 45 45.28 22.66 -22.39
N GLU A 46 46.51 22.83 -22.88
CA GLU A 46 47.78 22.12 -22.62
C GLU A 46 47.97 21.41 -21.26
N GLU A 47 48.46 20.16 -21.34
CA GLU A 47 48.91 19.34 -20.21
C GLU A 47 50.01 20.04 -19.40
N ASP A 48 49.80 20.20 -18.09
CA ASP A 48 50.89 20.41 -17.12
C ASP A 48 51.66 19.09 -16.98
N PRO A 49 52.99 19.02 -17.24
CA PRO A 49 53.73 17.76 -17.38
C PRO A 49 53.91 16.93 -16.09
N ASN A 50 53.24 17.24 -14.99
CA ASN A 50 53.61 16.76 -13.65
C ASN A 50 52.53 15.98 -12.86
N ASP A 51 51.45 15.50 -13.48
CA ASP A 51 50.39 14.78 -12.74
C ASP A 51 50.15 13.34 -13.25
N ASP A 52 50.88 12.38 -12.66
CA ASP A 52 50.79 10.92 -12.91
C ASP A 52 49.60 10.26 -12.18
N ALA A 53 48.37 10.69 -12.46
CA ALA A 53 47.17 10.08 -11.85
C ALA A 53 46.15 9.59 -12.90
N GLN A 54 46.14 8.29 -13.18
CA GLN A 54 45.06 7.66 -13.97
C GLN A 54 43.74 7.57 -13.17
N PRO A 55 42.57 7.96 -13.74
CA PRO A 55 41.28 7.78 -13.08
C PRO A 55 40.73 6.34 -13.24
N PRO A 56 39.96 5.82 -12.28
CA PRO A 56 39.44 4.46 -12.32
C PRO A 56 38.32 4.30 -13.34
N LEU A 57 38.43 3.27 -14.18
CA LEU A 57 37.38 2.78 -15.07
C LEU A 57 36.23 2.17 -14.25
N VAL A 58 35.00 2.65 -14.45
CA VAL A 58 33.79 2.00 -13.92
C VAL A 58 33.14 1.18 -15.03
N ASP A 59 33.22 -0.14 -14.91
CA ASP A 59 32.56 -1.11 -15.79
C ASP A 59 31.03 -1.03 -15.69
N THR A 60 30.40 -0.23 -16.56
CA THR A 60 29.01 -0.45 -16.97
C THR A 60 28.88 -0.32 -18.49
N PRO A 61 28.22 -1.26 -19.20
CA PRO A 61 28.31 -1.35 -20.67
C PRO A 61 27.57 -0.25 -21.46
N GLU A 62 26.97 0.76 -20.81
CA GLU A 62 26.13 1.76 -21.49
C GLU A 62 26.69 3.19 -21.45
N MET A 63 27.89 3.43 -20.91
CA MET A 63 28.49 4.77 -20.91
C MET A 63 29.99 4.73 -20.62
N GLN A 64 30.80 4.43 -21.63
CA GLN A 64 32.24 4.75 -21.58
C GLN A 64 32.42 6.21 -21.99
N VAL A 65 32.46 7.10 -21.01
CA VAL A 65 33.00 8.45 -21.16
C VAL A 65 34.08 8.59 -20.09
N PRO A 66 35.35 8.90 -20.43
CA PRO A 66 36.39 9.11 -19.44
C PRO A 66 36.00 10.26 -18.49
N LEU A 67 36.25 10.07 -17.19
CA LEU A 67 36.16 11.15 -16.20
C LEU A 67 37.40 12.05 -16.38
N ILE A 68 37.22 13.21 -17.00
CA ILE A 68 38.28 14.23 -17.11
C ILE A 68 38.42 14.98 -15.77
N ASP A 69 39.66 15.18 -15.31
CA ASP A 69 39.96 15.91 -14.08
C ASP A 69 39.88 17.44 -14.26
N ARG A 70 38.70 17.93 -13.89
CA ARG A 70 38.36 19.17 -13.19
C ARG A 70 39.50 20.12 -12.77
N THR A 71 39.76 21.14 -13.58
CA THR A 71 39.54 22.56 -13.20
C THR A 71 39.69 23.45 -14.44
N GLN A 72 38.72 24.35 -14.67
CA GLN A 72 38.65 25.32 -15.78
C GLN A 72 38.29 24.78 -17.17
N ILE A 73 37.02 24.39 -17.38
CA ILE A 73 36.48 24.15 -18.73
C ILE A 73 35.54 25.30 -19.09
N ARG A 74 35.93 26.10 -20.10
CA ARG A 74 35.03 27.04 -20.79
C ARG A 74 34.07 26.23 -21.67
N THR A 75 32.82 26.66 -21.82
CA THR A 75 31.81 25.96 -22.64
C THR A 75 32.30 25.79 -24.09
N GLY A 76 32.64 24.56 -24.49
CA GLY A 76 32.93 24.16 -25.87
C GLY A 76 31.73 24.34 -26.81
N GLU A 77 31.93 24.16 -28.11
CA GLU A 77 30.89 24.35 -29.13
C GLU A 77 29.73 23.34 -29.00
N GLY A 78 30.02 22.11 -28.60
CA GLY A 78 29.05 21.08 -28.22
C GLY A 78 28.21 21.51 -27.01
N GLY A 79 28.86 22.02 -25.96
CA GLY A 79 28.17 22.65 -24.82
C GLY A 79 27.21 23.76 -25.25
N ARG A 80 27.66 24.68 -26.10
CA ARG A 80 26.81 25.76 -26.66
C ARG A 80 25.63 25.24 -27.46
N ARG A 81 25.83 24.22 -28.30
CA ARG A 81 24.76 23.56 -29.07
C ARG A 81 23.72 22.90 -28.17
N TRP A 82 24.18 22.22 -27.12
CA TRP A 82 23.27 21.58 -26.17
C TRP A 82 22.44 22.62 -25.39
N ILE A 83 23.07 23.69 -24.89
CA ILE A 83 22.39 24.78 -24.19
C ILE A 83 21.34 25.44 -25.08
N ARG A 84 21.66 25.68 -26.36
CA ARG A 84 20.70 26.23 -27.33
C ARG A 84 19.46 25.35 -27.44
N ARG A 85 19.66 24.04 -27.62
CA ARG A 85 18.55 23.08 -27.71
C ARG A 85 17.77 22.95 -26.41
N PHE A 86 18.44 23.01 -25.28
CA PHE A 86 17.82 23.01 -23.97
C PHE A 86 16.95 24.26 -23.77
N ARG A 87 17.45 25.45 -24.15
CA ARG A 87 16.72 26.72 -24.09
C ARG A 87 15.48 26.71 -24.99
N GLU A 88 15.58 26.16 -26.20
CA GLU A 88 14.41 25.96 -27.09
C GLU A 88 13.33 25.08 -26.46
N GLU A 89 13.74 23.95 -25.85
CA GLU A 89 12.82 23.02 -25.20
C GLU A 89 12.18 23.63 -23.95
N VAL A 90 12.93 24.41 -23.15
CA VAL A 90 12.38 25.15 -22.01
C VAL A 90 11.41 26.23 -22.48
N ARG A 91 11.76 27.00 -23.52
CA ARG A 91 10.85 28.02 -24.09
C ARG A 91 9.55 27.40 -24.59
N LYS A 92 9.62 26.30 -25.33
CA LYS A 92 8.42 25.55 -25.78
C LYS A 92 7.50 25.17 -24.62
N VAL A 93 8.07 24.71 -23.50
CA VAL A 93 7.30 24.35 -22.30
C VAL A 93 6.66 25.58 -21.68
N THR A 94 7.40 26.70 -21.58
CA THR A 94 6.90 27.98 -21.06
C THR A 94 5.77 28.52 -21.92
N ASP A 95 5.96 28.64 -23.24
CA ASP A 95 4.94 29.15 -24.18
C ASP A 95 3.67 28.29 -24.14
N TYR A 96 3.83 26.96 -24.04
CA TYR A 96 2.69 26.06 -23.91
C TYR A 96 1.93 26.27 -22.60
N TYR A 97 2.66 26.47 -21.50
CA TYR A 97 2.07 26.73 -20.19
C TYR A 97 1.35 28.08 -20.15
N GLU A 98 1.93 29.14 -20.73
CA GLU A 98 1.28 30.44 -20.90
C GLU A 98 -0.02 30.33 -21.72
N GLY A 99 -0.01 29.52 -22.79
CA GLY A 99 -1.23 29.19 -23.54
C GLY A 99 -2.30 28.53 -22.67
N MET A 100 -1.93 27.59 -21.78
CA MET A 100 -2.87 27.01 -20.81
C MET A 100 -3.41 28.06 -19.84
N GLN A 101 -2.57 28.99 -19.37
CA GLN A 101 -2.98 30.07 -18.48
C GLN A 101 -3.98 31.02 -19.14
N ASN A 102 -3.78 31.36 -20.41
CA ASN A 102 -4.71 32.20 -21.17
C ASN A 102 -6.08 31.54 -21.32
N ILE A 103 -6.12 30.24 -21.66
CA ILE A 103 -7.37 29.47 -21.75
C ILE A 103 -8.09 29.42 -20.39
N ILE A 104 -7.33 29.20 -19.30
CA ILE A 104 -7.88 29.22 -17.94
C ILE A 104 -8.48 30.58 -17.62
N HIS A 105 -7.76 31.66 -17.93
CA HIS A 105 -8.21 33.01 -17.66
C HIS A 105 -9.51 33.34 -18.41
N GLU A 106 -9.55 33.09 -19.72
CA GLU A 106 -10.72 33.29 -20.57
C GLU A 106 -11.93 32.51 -20.04
N LYS A 107 -11.76 31.21 -19.77
CA LYS A 107 -12.85 30.35 -19.30
C LYS A 107 -13.33 30.73 -17.91
N LYS A 108 -12.42 31.14 -17.03
CA LYS A 108 -12.76 31.63 -15.68
C LYS A 108 -13.61 32.90 -15.78
N VAL A 109 -13.18 33.88 -16.58
CA VAL A 109 -13.91 35.14 -16.78
C VAL A 109 -15.29 34.89 -17.37
N GLU A 110 -15.40 34.04 -18.39
CA GLU A 110 -16.67 33.63 -19.00
C GLU A 110 -17.64 33.01 -17.98
N VAL A 111 -17.17 32.01 -17.22
CA VAL A 111 -17.99 31.32 -16.22
C VAL A 111 -18.40 32.27 -15.09
N PHE A 112 -17.48 33.11 -14.59
CA PHE A 112 -17.79 34.05 -13.52
C PHE A 112 -18.75 35.15 -13.98
N ALA A 113 -18.65 35.62 -15.23
CA ALA A 113 -19.59 36.58 -15.81
C ALA A 113 -20.98 35.96 -15.95
N LYS A 114 -21.09 34.80 -16.60
CA LYS A 114 -22.35 34.04 -16.79
C LYS A 114 -23.12 33.90 -15.48
N TRP A 115 -22.41 33.54 -14.40
CA TRP A 115 -23.06 33.27 -13.12
C TRP A 115 -23.27 34.52 -12.26
N ARG A 116 -22.57 35.63 -12.49
CA ARG A 116 -22.92 36.93 -11.86
C ARG A 116 -24.18 37.54 -12.46
N GLU A 117 -24.36 37.44 -13.77
CA GLU A 117 -25.59 37.89 -14.44
C GLU A 117 -26.80 37.07 -13.97
N ASN A 118 -26.63 35.76 -13.79
CA ASN A 118 -27.70 34.89 -13.32
C ASN A 118 -28.11 35.17 -11.85
N ASP A 119 -27.17 35.56 -10.97
CA ASP A 119 -27.54 35.98 -9.62
C ASP A 119 -28.36 37.28 -9.63
N SER A 120 -28.04 38.19 -10.55
CA SER A 120 -28.71 39.48 -10.72
C SER A 120 -30.14 39.33 -11.27
N SER A 121 -30.37 38.34 -12.13
CA SER A 121 -31.71 38.04 -12.66
C SER A 121 -32.58 37.31 -11.64
N VAL A 122 -31.99 36.44 -10.81
CA VAL A 122 -32.69 35.70 -9.74
C VAL A 122 -33.05 36.62 -8.56
N SER A 123 -32.22 37.61 -8.21
CA SER A 123 -32.54 38.58 -7.14
C SER A 123 -33.71 39.50 -7.49
N ASN A 124 -34.00 39.69 -8.77
CA ASN A 124 -35.11 40.52 -9.27
C ASN A 124 -36.44 39.75 -9.40
N ALA A 125 -36.44 38.44 -9.23
CA ALA A 125 -37.63 37.60 -9.21
C ALA A 125 -37.98 37.24 -7.76
N ASP A 126 -39.22 37.48 -7.34
CA ASP A 126 -39.68 37.29 -5.96
C ASP A 126 -39.30 35.91 -5.38
N GLY A 127 -38.42 35.96 -4.37
CA GLY A 127 -38.28 34.99 -3.29
C GLY A 127 -38.28 33.51 -3.66
N GLY A 128 -37.17 32.98 -4.15
CA GLY A 128 -36.98 31.53 -4.23
C GLY A 128 -35.55 31.15 -4.60
N GLY A 129 -34.89 30.38 -3.72
CA GLY A 129 -33.52 29.91 -3.93
C GLY A 129 -33.29 29.23 -5.29
N MET A 130 -32.03 29.23 -5.74
CA MET A 130 -31.61 28.74 -7.06
C MET A 130 -32.27 27.41 -7.45
N ALA A 131 -32.91 27.39 -8.62
CA ALA A 131 -33.48 26.19 -9.21
C ALA A 131 -32.45 25.04 -9.22
N ARG A 132 -32.90 23.81 -8.93
CA ARG A 132 -32.02 22.64 -8.77
C ARG A 132 -31.18 22.35 -10.02
N GLU A 133 -31.69 22.70 -11.19
CA GLU A 133 -31.01 22.58 -12.48
C GLU A 133 -29.89 23.63 -12.64
N ASN A 134 -30.17 24.91 -12.36
CA ASN A 134 -29.18 25.98 -12.33
C ASN A 134 -28.03 25.68 -11.35
N LYS A 135 -28.35 25.10 -10.18
CA LYS A 135 -27.33 24.69 -9.20
C LYS A 135 -26.42 23.57 -9.73
N ARG A 136 -26.95 22.63 -10.49
CA ARG A 136 -26.15 21.55 -11.11
C ARG A 136 -25.25 22.09 -12.20
N GLU A 137 -25.77 22.98 -13.03
CA GLU A 137 -25.01 23.59 -14.12
C GLU A 137 -23.86 24.46 -13.59
N TRP A 138 -24.13 25.29 -12.58
CA TRP A 138 -23.10 26.10 -11.91
C TRP A 138 -21.96 25.24 -11.35
N ARG A 139 -22.30 24.17 -10.62
CA ARG A 139 -21.30 23.23 -10.10
C ARG A 139 -20.48 22.58 -11.22
N ARG A 140 -21.11 22.26 -12.35
CA ARG A 140 -20.43 21.67 -13.51
C ARG A 140 -19.42 22.64 -14.13
N ASP A 141 -19.82 23.90 -14.30
CA ASP A 141 -18.98 24.94 -14.89
C ASP A 141 -17.79 25.29 -13.98
N MET A 142 -18.02 25.46 -12.66
CA MET A 142 -16.94 25.70 -11.69
C MET A 142 -15.91 24.56 -11.65
N ARG A 143 -16.37 23.30 -11.69
CA ARG A 143 -15.50 22.12 -11.78
C ARG A 143 -14.69 22.05 -13.06
N MET A 144 -15.24 22.54 -14.17
CA MET A 144 -14.50 22.62 -15.44
C MET A 144 -13.31 23.57 -15.31
N VAL A 145 -13.52 24.78 -14.79
CA VAL A 145 -12.45 25.76 -14.57
C VAL A 145 -11.40 25.23 -13.60
N TYR A 146 -11.83 24.64 -12.46
CA TYR A 146 -10.90 24.05 -11.50
C TYR A 146 -10.02 22.94 -12.11
N ARG A 147 -10.61 22.06 -12.95
CA ARG A 147 -9.85 21.00 -13.64
C ARG A 147 -8.80 21.56 -14.59
N LEU A 148 -9.12 22.62 -15.33
CA LEU A 148 -8.13 23.27 -16.21
C LEU A 148 -6.94 23.81 -15.39
N CYS A 149 -7.21 24.42 -14.23
CA CYS A 149 -6.16 24.88 -13.32
C CYS A 149 -5.30 23.73 -12.78
N ASP A 150 -5.92 22.62 -12.34
CA ASP A 150 -5.20 21.45 -11.79
C ASP A 150 -4.37 20.72 -12.85
N GLU A 151 -4.89 20.61 -14.08
CA GLU A 151 -4.15 20.10 -15.25
C GLU A 151 -2.90 20.95 -15.53
N ALA A 152 -3.04 22.27 -15.52
CA ALA A 152 -1.93 23.21 -15.73
C ALA A 152 -0.87 23.11 -14.63
N LEU A 153 -1.27 23.07 -13.35
CA LEU A 153 -0.33 22.92 -12.24
C LEU A 153 0.42 21.58 -12.30
N SER A 154 -0.29 20.49 -12.62
CA SER A 154 0.32 19.18 -12.81
C SER A 154 1.33 19.18 -13.96
N PHE A 155 0.98 19.81 -15.09
CA PHE A 155 1.88 19.99 -16.23
C PHE A 155 3.14 20.78 -15.85
N LYS A 156 2.99 21.91 -15.15
CA LYS A 156 4.12 22.72 -14.67
C LYS A 156 5.03 21.92 -13.75
N ALA A 157 4.46 21.28 -12.72
CA ALA A 157 5.23 20.53 -11.72
C ALA A 157 6.05 19.39 -12.34
N LEU A 158 5.48 18.67 -13.31
CA LEU A 158 6.17 17.60 -14.03
C LEU A 158 7.33 18.14 -14.88
N ASN A 159 7.11 19.23 -15.62
CA ASN A 159 8.15 19.82 -16.46
C ASN A 159 9.26 20.48 -15.63
N ASP A 160 8.93 21.23 -14.58
CA ASP A 160 9.91 21.80 -13.64
C ASP A 160 10.81 20.70 -13.06
N THR A 161 10.21 19.58 -12.64
CA THR A 161 10.94 18.41 -12.13
C THR A 161 11.87 17.82 -13.19
N ALA A 162 11.43 17.76 -14.44
CA ALA A 162 12.24 17.26 -15.55
C ALA A 162 13.41 18.19 -15.86
N ILE A 163 13.17 19.51 -15.94
CA ILE A 163 14.17 20.56 -16.13
C ILE A 163 15.23 20.48 -15.03
N ILE A 164 14.84 20.47 -13.75
CA ILE A 164 15.76 20.34 -12.61
C ILE A 164 16.62 19.08 -12.73
N LYS A 165 16.04 17.96 -13.16
CA LYS A 165 16.77 16.70 -13.33
C LYS A 165 17.72 16.72 -14.52
N VAL A 166 17.36 17.37 -15.62
CA VAL A 166 18.27 17.58 -16.75
C VAL A 166 19.44 18.46 -16.33
N LYS A 167 19.18 19.61 -15.67
CA LYS A 167 20.21 20.52 -15.17
C LYS A 167 21.17 19.81 -14.21
N LYS A 168 20.64 19.11 -13.21
CA LYS A 168 21.44 18.33 -12.26
C LYS A 168 22.29 17.27 -12.96
N LYS A 169 21.77 16.68 -14.04
CA LYS A 169 22.53 15.71 -14.82
C LYS A 169 23.66 16.38 -15.58
N CYS A 170 23.38 17.50 -16.26
CA CYS A 170 24.39 18.29 -16.95
C CYS A 170 25.51 18.70 -15.97
N ARG A 171 25.18 19.30 -14.82
CA ARG A 171 26.17 19.65 -13.77
C ARG A 171 27.04 18.48 -13.29
N LYS A 172 26.50 17.26 -13.30
CA LYS A 172 27.24 16.06 -12.87
C LYS A 172 28.31 15.66 -13.88
N TYR A 173 28.00 15.75 -15.18
CA TYR A 173 28.84 15.22 -16.25
C TYR A 173 29.64 16.30 -16.99
N HIS A 174 29.17 17.55 -16.99
CA HIS A 174 29.73 18.68 -17.73
C HIS A 174 29.69 19.93 -16.83
N LYS A 175 30.77 20.18 -16.08
CA LYS A 175 30.92 21.39 -15.25
C LYS A 175 31.08 22.62 -16.17
N GLY A 176 30.51 23.76 -15.80
CA GLY A 176 30.63 25.02 -16.55
C GLY A 176 29.62 25.22 -17.68
N TRP A 177 28.93 24.16 -18.13
CA TRP A 177 27.94 24.26 -19.22
C TRP A 177 26.74 25.12 -18.89
N LEU A 178 26.29 25.16 -17.65
CA LEU A 178 25.06 25.85 -17.27
C LEU A 178 25.30 27.25 -16.69
N ASP A 179 26.54 27.62 -16.38
CA ASP A 179 26.86 28.82 -15.59
C ASP A 179 26.32 30.12 -16.22
N GLY A 180 26.41 30.26 -17.54
CA GLY A 180 25.85 31.41 -18.26
C GLY A 180 24.32 31.39 -18.34
N TYR A 181 23.72 30.22 -18.49
CA TYR A 181 22.26 30.06 -18.52
C TYR A 181 21.64 30.31 -17.14
N GLU A 182 22.28 29.83 -16.06
CA GLU A 182 21.79 29.98 -14.69
C GLU A 182 21.87 31.44 -14.23
N LYS A 183 22.93 32.18 -14.57
CA LYS A 183 23.00 33.64 -14.31
C LYS A 183 21.86 34.41 -14.97
N GLU A 184 21.59 34.15 -16.26
CA GLU A 184 20.47 34.80 -16.97
C GLU A 184 19.10 34.40 -16.40
N GLU A 185 18.98 33.18 -15.85
CA GLU A 185 17.73 32.67 -15.29
C GLU A 185 17.46 33.26 -13.90
N ASP A 186 18.46 33.36 -13.04
CA ASP A 186 18.39 33.99 -11.73
C ASP A 186 18.01 35.48 -11.84
N GLU A 187 18.53 36.20 -12.86
CA GLU A 187 18.15 37.59 -13.17
C GLU A 187 16.69 37.74 -13.66
N ASN A 188 16.09 36.67 -14.19
CA ASN A 188 14.72 36.66 -14.71
C ASN A 188 13.71 35.95 -13.80
N GLU A 189 14.13 35.45 -12.63
CA GLU A 189 13.27 34.66 -11.73
C GLU A 189 12.21 35.54 -11.05
N ASP A 190 12.53 36.81 -10.80
CA ASP A 190 11.65 37.81 -10.18
C ASP A 190 10.45 38.24 -11.06
N ALA A 191 10.46 37.91 -12.36
CA ALA A 191 9.39 38.29 -13.29
C ALA A 191 8.28 37.23 -13.46
N ARG A 192 8.49 35.97 -13.03
CA ARG A 192 7.56 34.85 -13.31
C ARG A 192 6.56 34.59 -12.16
N GLY A 193 5.80 35.62 -11.80
CA GLY A 193 4.79 35.56 -10.73
C GLY A 193 3.58 34.65 -11.03
N TRP A 194 3.46 33.54 -10.29
CA TRP A 194 2.27 32.95 -9.63
C TRP A 194 0.84 32.99 -10.23
N GLY A 195 0.62 33.04 -11.56
CA GLY A 195 -0.75 33.19 -12.12
C GLY A 195 -1.76 32.05 -11.87
N THR A 196 -1.35 30.78 -11.89
CA THR A 196 -2.31 29.64 -11.88
C THR A 196 -2.77 29.23 -10.47
N THR A 197 -1.88 29.32 -9.48
CA THR A 197 -2.22 29.13 -8.06
C THR A 197 -3.23 30.17 -7.60
N GLY A 198 -3.05 31.44 -7.98
CA GLY A 198 -4.05 32.49 -7.69
C GLY A 198 -5.42 32.21 -8.34
N SER A 199 -5.43 31.66 -9.55
CA SER A 199 -6.68 31.27 -10.21
C SER A 199 -7.42 30.12 -9.52
N ILE A 200 -6.71 29.18 -8.86
CA ILE A 200 -7.37 28.18 -8.01
C ILE A 200 -8.00 28.84 -6.80
N ASP A 201 -7.26 29.71 -6.12
CA ASP A 201 -7.73 30.38 -4.91
C ASP A 201 -8.98 31.21 -5.19
N GLU A 202 -9.04 31.88 -6.35
CA GLU A 202 -10.24 32.61 -6.80
C GLU A 202 -11.45 31.69 -7.03
N VAL A 203 -11.27 30.53 -7.69
CA VAL A 203 -12.36 29.56 -7.92
C VAL A 203 -12.85 28.96 -6.60
N VAL A 204 -11.94 28.67 -5.67
CA VAL A 204 -12.29 28.17 -4.33
C VAL A 204 -13.04 29.24 -3.53
N LYS A 205 -12.58 30.49 -3.55
CA LYS A 205 -13.26 31.61 -2.89
C LYS A 205 -14.66 31.84 -3.44
N GLU A 206 -14.83 31.80 -4.76
CA GLU A 206 -16.14 31.92 -5.41
C GLU A 206 -17.07 30.75 -5.08
N TRP A 207 -16.54 29.54 -4.92
CA TRP A 207 -17.34 28.42 -4.43
C TRP A 207 -17.80 28.64 -2.98
N CYS A 208 -16.86 29.00 -2.10
CA CYS A 208 -17.13 29.23 -0.69
C CYS A 208 -18.14 30.36 -0.46
N SER A 209 -18.00 31.47 -1.18
CA SER A 209 -18.91 32.63 -1.07
C SER A 209 -20.36 32.25 -1.36
N ARG A 210 -20.57 31.35 -2.33
CA ARG A 210 -21.90 30.99 -2.84
C ARG A 210 -22.55 29.81 -2.10
N THR A 211 -21.74 28.93 -1.52
CA THR A 211 -22.22 27.71 -0.85
C THR A 211 -22.18 27.79 0.68
N GLY A 212 -21.35 28.68 1.24
CA GLY A 212 -21.01 28.68 2.66
C GLY A 212 -20.11 27.50 3.07
N ASP A 213 -19.60 26.72 2.10
CA ASP A 213 -18.68 25.63 2.36
C ASP A 213 -17.32 26.17 2.85
N SER A 214 -16.66 25.43 3.75
CA SER A 214 -15.24 25.68 4.05
C SER A 214 -14.37 25.46 2.81
N GLU A 215 -13.18 26.09 2.73
CA GLU A 215 -12.26 25.94 1.59
C GLU A 215 -11.95 24.45 1.29
N GLN A 216 -11.85 23.63 2.34
CA GLN A 216 -11.59 22.21 2.18
C GLN A 216 -12.79 21.45 1.59
N GLN A 217 -14.01 21.81 1.99
CA GLN A 217 -15.23 21.26 1.38
C GLN A 217 -15.35 21.70 -0.08
N ALA A 218 -15.05 22.96 -0.38
CA ALA A 218 -15.05 23.51 -1.74
C ALA A 218 -14.07 22.78 -2.64
N VAL A 219 -12.80 22.63 -2.23
CA VAL A 219 -11.78 21.88 -2.97
C VAL A 219 -12.20 20.41 -3.18
N ASN A 220 -12.81 19.80 -2.17
CA ASN A 220 -13.28 18.41 -2.26
C ASN A 220 -14.40 18.25 -3.30
N GLU A 221 -15.37 19.16 -3.32
CA GLU A 221 -16.46 19.17 -4.31
C GLU A 221 -15.95 19.53 -5.70
N LEU A 222 -15.02 20.49 -5.83
CA LEU A 222 -14.44 20.92 -7.11
C LEU A 222 -13.61 19.83 -7.80
N ARG A 223 -12.98 18.94 -7.03
CA ARG A 223 -12.24 17.77 -7.54
C ARG A 223 -13.15 16.61 -7.96
N SER A 224 -14.45 16.67 -7.67
CA SER A 224 -15.36 15.58 -8.00
C SER A 224 -15.68 15.54 -9.50
N ILE A 225 -15.54 14.38 -10.13
CA ILE A 225 -16.04 14.10 -11.47
C ILE A 225 -17.48 13.56 -11.33
N PRO A 226 -18.46 14.18 -12.00
CA PRO A 226 -19.76 13.56 -12.18
C PRO A 226 -19.59 12.31 -13.06
N HIS A 227 -19.61 11.14 -12.43
CA HIS A 227 -19.68 9.88 -13.14
C HIS A 227 -21.15 9.48 -13.26
N PRO A 228 -21.64 9.08 -14.45
CA PRO A 228 -22.91 8.36 -14.50
C PRO A 228 -22.74 7.12 -13.61
N PRO A 229 -23.69 6.82 -12.71
CA PRO A 229 -23.62 5.59 -11.95
C PRO A 229 -23.54 4.44 -12.95
N SER A 230 -22.48 3.63 -12.89
CA SER A 230 -22.51 2.31 -13.51
C SER A 230 -23.50 1.48 -12.69
N SER A 231 -24.79 1.66 -13.02
CA SER A 231 -25.92 1.02 -12.36
C SER A 231 -25.71 -0.49 -12.30
N SER A 232 -25.15 -1.07 -13.35
CA SER A 232 -24.82 -2.50 -13.44
C SER A 232 -23.78 -2.98 -12.41
N LEU A 233 -22.67 -2.24 -12.20
CA LEU A 233 -21.63 -2.65 -11.24
C LEU A 233 -22.13 -2.52 -9.80
N SER A 234 -22.89 -1.47 -9.51
CA SER A 234 -23.46 -1.26 -8.18
C SER A 234 -24.51 -2.33 -7.83
N VAL A 235 -25.36 -2.71 -8.80
CA VAL A 235 -26.30 -3.82 -8.66
C VAL A 235 -25.56 -5.15 -8.48
N LEU A 236 -24.53 -5.42 -9.26
CA LEU A 236 -23.72 -6.65 -9.14
C LEU A 236 -23.04 -6.77 -7.76
N LEU A 237 -22.53 -5.65 -7.23
CA LEU A 237 -21.96 -5.59 -5.88
C LEU A 237 -22.99 -5.94 -4.82
N GLY A 238 -24.18 -5.30 -4.87
CA GLY A 238 -25.27 -5.57 -3.95
C GLY A 238 -25.75 -7.02 -4.01
N PHE A 239 -25.95 -7.56 -5.22
CA PHE A 239 -26.33 -8.95 -5.44
C PHE A 239 -25.32 -9.94 -4.85
N ARG A 240 -24.02 -9.77 -5.15
CA ARG A 240 -22.97 -10.66 -4.62
C ARG A 240 -22.81 -10.55 -3.11
N ALA A 241 -22.95 -9.34 -2.55
CA ALA A 241 -22.90 -9.14 -1.11
C ALA A 241 -24.09 -9.82 -0.40
N GLY A 242 -25.30 -9.67 -0.95
CA GLY A 242 -26.49 -10.34 -0.44
C GLY A 242 -26.37 -11.86 -0.50
N LEU A 243 -25.93 -12.40 -1.64
CA LEU A 243 -25.70 -13.85 -1.80
C LEU A 243 -24.64 -14.37 -0.81
N LEU A 244 -23.54 -13.64 -0.65
CA LEU A 244 -22.49 -13.99 0.31
C LEU A 244 -23.05 -14.05 1.73
N LEU A 245 -23.82 -13.04 2.14
CA LEU A 245 -24.42 -12.99 3.47
C LEU A 245 -25.40 -14.16 3.69
N THR A 246 -26.27 -14.44 2.74
CA THR A 246 -27.22 -15.57 2.84
C THR A 246 -26.51 -16.91 2.98
N LEU A 247 -25.50 -17.18 2.14
CA LEU A 247 -24.72 -18.41 2.21
C LEU A 247 -23.91 -18.50 3.50
N PHE A 248 -23.38 -17.38 3.98
CA PHE A 248 -22.66 -17.34 5.24
C PHE A 248 -23.59 -17.63 6.43
N LEU A 249 -24.80 -17.07 6.44
CA LEU A 249 -25.80 -17.39 7.47
C LEU A 249 -26.21 -18.86 7.42
N TRP A 250 -26.31 -19.46 6.23
CA TRP A 250 -26.52 -20.90 6.08
C TRP A 250 -25.32 -21.70 6.61
N LEU A 251 -24.09 -21.28 6.31
CA LEU A 251 -22.91 -21.93 6.86
C LEU A 251 -22.90 -21.89 8.40
N VAL A 252 -23.20 -20.75 8.99
CA VAL A 252 -23.32 -20.61 10.44
C VAL A 252 -24.40 -21.54 10.99
N TRP A 253 -25.55 -21.63 10.32
CA TRP A 253 -26.60 -22.55 10.71
C TRP A 253 -26.14 -24.01 10.70
N ASP A 254 -25.47 -24.44 9.62
CA ASP A 254 -24.95 -25.80 9.49
C ASP A 254 -23.88 -26.12 10.56
N ILE A 255 -23.04 -25.15 10.94
CA ILE A 255 -22.05 -25.35 11.99
C ILE A 255 -22.74 -25.45 13.37
N LEU A 256 -23.74 -24.62 13.64
CA LEU A 256 -24.34 -24.50 14.97
C LEU A 256 -25.42 -25.53 15.31
N PHE A 257 -26.27 -25.83 14.34
CA PHE A 257 -27.52 -26.54 14.60
C PHE A 257 -27.60 -27.90 13.92
N ASP A 258 -26.65 -28.21 13.04
CA ASP A 258 -26.64 -29.41 12.20
C ASP A 258 -25.50 -30.37 12.58
N ASP A 259 -24.87 -30.17 13.74
CA ASP A 259 -23.73 -30.96 14.25
C ASP A 259 -24.20 -32.12 15.13
N ASP A 260 -24.70 -33.19 14.50
CA ASP A 260 -25.13 -34.44 15.17
C ASP A 260 -24.02 -35.49 15.27
N THR A 261 -22.77 -35.17 14.91
CA THR A 261 -21.68 -36.16 14.84
C THR A 261 -20.95 -36.29 16.17
N ASP A 262 -21.12 -37.45 16.83
CA ASP A 262 -20.22 -37.95 17.87
C ASP A 262 -18.80 -38.12 17.29
N GLY A 263 -17.88 -37.20 17.61
CA GLY A 263 -16.48 -37.56 17.88
C GLY A 263 -15.38 -37.20 16.88
N ASP A 264 -15.66 -36.84 15.63
CA ASP A 264 -14.61 -36.39 14.70
C ASP A 264 -14.69 -34.89 14.47
N ASP A 265 -13.82 -34.15 15.16
CA ASP A 265 -13.72 -32.70 15.05
C ASP A 265 -13.27 -32.36 13.61
N ILE A 266 -14.23 -31.98 12.75
CA ILE A 266 -13.98 -31.57 11.35
C ILE A 266 -12.91 -30.46 11.29
N LEU A 267 -12.80 -29.68 12.37
CA LEU A 267 -11.80 -28.62 12.56
C LEU A 267 -10.36 -29.15 12.73
N ASP A 268 -10.18 -30.38 13.18
CA ASP A 268 -8.87 -31.06 13.33
C ASP A 268 -8.36 -31.72 12.05
N SER A 269 -9.16 -31.68 10.98
CA SER A 269 -8.77 -32.12 9.65
C SER A 269 -7.60 -31.28 9.12
N PRO A 270 -6.56 -31.91 8.51
CA PRO A 270 -5.52 -31.18 7.78
C PRO A 270 -6.05 -30.25 6.67
N THR A 271 -7.29 -30.47 6.22
CA THR A 271 -7.97 -29.59 5.28
C THR A 271 -8.26 -28.20 5.86
N THR A 272 -8.35 -28.01 7.18
CA THR A 272 -8.62 -26.70 7.81
C THR A 272 -7.60 -25.63 7.39
N TRP A 273 -6.33 -26.02 7.16
CA TRP A 273 -5.28 -25.10 6.71
C TRP A 273 -5.53 -24.52 5.32
N GLY A 274 -6.00 -25.34 4.37
CA GLY A 274 -6.32 -24.87 3.02
C GLY A 274 -7.54 -23.94 2.98
N TRP A 275 -8.53 -24.20 3.83
CA TRP A 275 -9.73 -23.36 3.97
C TRP A 275 -9.37 -22.02 4.61
N SER A 276 -8.53 -22.04 5.64
CA SER A 276 -8.02 -20.84 6.31
C SER A 276 -7.19 -19.97 5.37
N PHE A 277 -6.25 -20.57 4.63
CA PHE A 277 -5.43 -19.86 3.65
C PHE A 277 -6.28 -19.20 2.56
N SER A 278 -7.19 -19.96 1.95
CA SER A 278 -8.05 -19.45 0.87
C SER A 278 -8.96 -18.32 1.33
N LEU A 279 -9.53 -18.43 2.54
CA LEU A 279 -10.33 -17.36 3.14
C LEU A 279 -9.51 -16.08 3.35
N CYS A 280 -8.34 -16.20 3.97
CA CYS A 280 -7.45 -15.05 4.20
C CYS A 280 -7.00 -14.40 2.88
N ALA A 281 -6.68 -15.19 1.86
CA ALA A 281 -6.32 -14.69 0.53
C ALA A 281 -7.46 -13.90 -0.14
N ILE A 282 -8.71 -14.38 0.01
CA ILE A 282 -9.90 -13.67 -0.46
C ILE A 282 -10.09 -12.36 0.32
N MET A 283 -9.94 -12.38 1.64
CA MET A 283 -10.09 -11.20 2.51
C MET A 283 -9.03 -10.13 2.21
N VAL A 284 -7.79 -10.51 1.94
CA VAL A 284 -6.74 -9.55 1.52
C VAL A 284 -7.12 -8.87 0.21
N GLN A 285 -7.66 -9.61 -0.77
CA GLN A 285 -8.10 -9.03 -2.05
C GLN A 285 -9.31 -8.11 -1.88
N LEU A 286 -10.32 -8.56 -1.12
CA LEU A 286 -11.51 -7.77 -0.82
C LEU A 286 -11.13 -6.49 -0.08
N GLY A 287 -10.32 -6.60 0.96
CA GLY A 287 -9.81 -5.51 1.77
C GLY A 287 -8.99 -4.51 0.97
N TYR A 288 -8.10 -4.97 0.10
CA TYR A 288 -7.36 -4.08 -0.80
C TYR A 288 -8.30 -3.32 -1.75
N GLY A 289 -9.34 -3.99 -2.25
CA GLY A 289 -10.39 -3.36 -3.05
C GLY A 289 -11.14 -2.27 -2.28
N ILE A 290 -11.52 -2.53 -1.02
CA ILE A 290 -12.14 -1.56 -0.12
C ILE A 290 -11.19 -0.38 0.10
N CYS A 291 -9.93 -0.63 0.44
CA CYS A 291 -8.93 0.42 0.63
C CYS A 291 -8.79 1.30 -0.61
N LYS A 292 -8.63 0.69 -1.79
CA LYS A 292 -8.53 1.40 -3.06
C LYS A 292 -9.78 2.23 -3.37
N ALA A 293 -10.98 1.69 -3.12
CA ALA A 293 -12.22 2.43 -3.30
C ALA A 293 -12.29 3.63 -2.34
N GLN A 294 -11.93 3.46 -1.05
CA GLN A 294 -11.95 4.54 -0.06
C GLN A 294 -10.90 5.62 -0.34
N TRP A 295 -9.75 5.25 -0.87
CA TRP A 295 -8.72 6.21 -1.31
C TRP A 295 -9.21 7.03 -2.50
N SER A 296 -9.75 6.36 -3.53
CA SER A 296 -10.27 7.03 -4.73
C SER A 296 -11.42 7.99 -4.41
N THR A 297 -12.39 7.59 -3.55
CA THR A 297 -13.51 8.48 -3.16
C THR A 297 -13.06 9.72 -2.41
N ARG A 298 -11.91 9.66 -1.71
CA ARG A 298 -11.34 10.79 -0.97
C ARG A 298 -10.30 11.59 -1.76
N GLY A 299 -9.98 11.17 -2.98
CA GLY A 299 -8.98 11.81 -3.85
C GLY A 299 -7.53 11.46 -3.50
N ILE A 300 -7.31 10.38 -2.76
CA ILE A 300 -5.98 9.88 -2.40
C ILE A 300 -5.43 9.07 -3.56
N ASN A 301 -4.39 9.59 -4.20
CA ASN A 301 -3.75 8.93 -5.34
C ASN A 301 -2.80 7.80 -4.90
N ALA A 302 -3.37 6.68 -4.46
CA ALA A 302 -2.61 5.53 -3.99
C ALA A 302 -1.77 4.88 -5.10
N ASP A 303 -2.20 4.95 -6.37
CA ASP A 303 -1.46 4.36 -7.50
C ASP A 303 -0.13 5.08 -7.72
N TYR A 304 -0.15 6.41 -7.62
CA TYR A 304 1.07 7.21 -7.65
C TYR A 304 2.01 6.87 -6.49
N LEU A 305 1.48 6.77 -5.27
CA LEU A 305 2.27 6.45 -4.07
C LEU A 305 2.94 5.08 -4.16
N LEU A 306 2.24 4.10 -4.74
CA LEU A 306 2.72 2.74 -4.94
C LEU A 306 3.53 2.58 -6.23
N GLY A 307 3.69 3.63 -7.04
CA GLY A 307 4.43 3.58 -8.29
C GLY A 307 3.78 2.68 -9.35
N PHE A 308 2.45 2.55 -9.35
CA PHE A 308 1.70 1.96 -10.45
C PHE A 308 1.59 2.99 -11.58
N HIS A 309 2.15 2.65 -12.75
CA HIS A 309 2.45 3.59 -13.84
C HIS A 309 1.27 3.87 -14.78
N LYS A 310 0.11 3.25 -14.55
CA LYS A 310 -1.16 3.62 -15.20
C LYS A 310 -2.10 4.05 -14.09
N PRO A 311 -2.75 5.22 -14.17
CA PRO A 311 -3.91 5.48 -13.34
C PRO A 311 -4.89 4.34 -13.62
N MET A 312 -5.16 3.51 -12.61
CA MET A 312 -6.26 2.57 -12.76
C MET A 312 -7.53 3.40 -12.90
N ASP A 313 -8.47 2.88 -13.68
CA ASP A 313 -9.84 3.39 -13.73
C ASP A 313 -10.33 3.65 -12.29
N THR A 314 -11.05 4.74 -12.05
CA THR A 314 -11.57 5.07 -10.71
C THR A 314 -12.43 3.92 -10.17
N ASP A 315 -12.98 3.08 -11.06
CA ASP A 315 -13.71 1.84 -10.76
C ASP A 315 -12.88 0.63 -10.34
N ALA A 316 -11.56 0.68 -10.42
CA ALA A 316 -10.71 -0.46 -10.10
C ALA A 316 -10.93 -1.01 -8.68
N GLY A 317 -11.12 -0.14 -7.69
CA GLY A 317 -11.44 -0.56 -6.32
C GLY A 317 -12.73 -1.38 -6.26
N ARG A 318 -13.81 -0.87 -6.86
CA ARG A 318 -15.12 -1.54 -6.91
C ARG A 318 -15.10 -2.84 -7.70
N VAL A 319 -14.35 -2.89 -8.81
CA VAL A 319 -14.15 -4.13 -9.59
C VAL A 319 -13.42 -5.19 -8.77
N ILE A 320 -12.40 -4.80 -7.99
CA ILE A 320 -11.69 -5.70 -7.09
C ILE A 320 -12.63 -6.20 -5.99
N ILE A 321 -13.46 -5.32 -5.39
CA ILE A 321 -14.48 -5.72 -4.40
C ILE A 321 -15.46 -6.73 -5.01
N ALA A 322 -16.01 -6.45 -6.18
CA ALA A 322 -16.96 -7.34 -6.85
C ALA A 322 -16.36 -8.73 -7.09
N ARG A 323 -15.07 -8.79 -7.46
CA ARG A 323 -14.33 -10.05 -7.62
C ARG A 323 -14.12 -10.76 -6.29
N GLY A 324 -13.73 -10.02 -5.25
CA GLY A 324 -13.57 -10.54 -3.87
C GLY A 324 -14.85 -11.17 -3.34
N LEU A 325 -15.98 -10.47 -3.47
CA LEU A 325 -17.30 -10.98 -3.11
C LEU A 325 -17.67 -12.24 -3.90
N GLY A 326 -17.38 -12.27 -5.20
CA GLY A 326 -17.61 -13.46 -6.03
C GLY A 326 -16.79 -14.67 -5.59
N MET A 327 -15.51 -14.48 -5.25
CA MET A 327 -14.68 -15.55 -4.67
C MET A 327 -15.19 -15.97 -3.29
N GLY A 328 -15.67 -15.04 -2.46
CA GLY A 328 -16.28 -15.35 -1.18
C GLY A 328 -17.54 -16.23 -1.32
N VAL A 329 -18.38 -15.96 -2.32
CA VAL A 329 -19.52 -16.83 -2.66
C VAL A 329 -19.02 -18.22 -3.04
N GLY A 330 -18.03 -18.33 -3.93
CA GLY A 330 -17.44 -19.62 -4.32
C GLY A 330 -16.82 -20.37 -3.14
N TRP A 331 -16.20 -19.66 -2.20
CA TRP A 331 -15.66 -20.23 -0.96
C TRP A 331 -16.76 -20.80 -0.07
N ASN A 332 -17.85 -20.06 0.17
CA ASN A 332 -18.96 -20.54 1.00
C ASN A 332 -19.64 -21.76 0.36
N VAL A 333 -19.91 -21.72 -0.95
CA VAL A 333 -20.46 -22.88 -1.67
C VAL A 333 -19.52 -24.08 -1.53
N GLY A 334 -18.23 -23.89 -1.79
CA GLY A 334 -17.23 -24.96 -1.67
C GLY A 334 -17.17 -25.55 -0.27
N PHE A 335 -17.19 -24.71 0.77
CA PHE A 335 -17.09 -25.16 2.16
C PHE A 335 -18.40 -25.83 2.64
N LEU A 336 -19.56 -25.32 2.25
CA LEU A 336 -20.85 -25.97 2.51
C LEU A 336 -20.91 -27.37 1.86
N PHE A 337 -20.51 -27.49 0.60
CA PHE A 337 -20.43 -28.81 -0.05
C PHE A 337 -19.45 -29.73 0.67
N PHE A 338 -18.29 -29.21 1.08
CA PHE A 338 -17.33 -29.96 1.89
C PHE A 338 -18.01 -30.50 3.17
N LEU A 339 -18.67 -29.66 3.96
CA LEU A 339 -19.38 -30.07 5.17
C LEU A 339 -20.49 -31.10 4.90
N LYS A 340 -21.28 -30.93 3.83
CA LYS A 340 -22.34 -31.89 3.49
C LYS A 340 -21.77 -33.22 3.01
N ILE A 341 -20.62 -33.24 2.33
CA ILE A 341 -19.95 -34.49 1.92
C ILE A 341 -19.35 -35.19 3.14
N THR A 342 -18.63 -34.48 4.01
CA THR A 342 -18.00 -35.06 5.21
C THR A 342 -19.03 -35.60 6.21
N ARG A 343 -20.22 -34.99 6.27
CA ARG A 343 -21.33 -35.44 7.13
C ARG A 343 -22.25 -36.49 6.46
N ASP A 344 -21.87 -37.04 5.29
CA ASP A 344 -22.68 -37.96 4.47
C ASP A 344 -24.11 -37.46 4.15
N ARG A 345 -24.30 -36.14 4.11
CA ARG A 345 -25.59 -35.48 3.80
C ARG A 345 -25.69 -35.01 2.35
N ALA A 346 -24.67 -35.23 1.53
CA ALA A 346 -24.63 -34.86 0.11
C ALA A 346 -25.25 -35.90 -0.84
N GLY A 347 -25.83 -36.99 -0.32
CA GLY A 347 -26.49 -38.02 -1.11
C GLY A 347 -25.57 -38.67 -2.14
N ILE A 348 -26.01 -38.77 -3.40
CA ILE A 348 -25.22 -39.38 -4.50
C ILE A 348 -23.89 -38.65 -4.72
N ILE A 349 -23.87 -37.32 -4.51
CA ILE A 349 -22.67 -36.50 -4.70
C ILE A 349 -21.60 -36.88 -3.68
N GLY A 350 -21.98 -37.07 -2.41
CA GLY A 350 -21.05 -37.47 -1.34
C GLY A 350 -20.39 -38.83 -1.59
N LYS A 351 -21.10 -39.74 -2.26
CA LYS A 351 -20.58 -41.08 -2.62
C LYS A 351 -19.65 -41.08 -3.83
N THR A 352 -19.69 -40.03 -4.65
CA THR A 352 -18.96 -39.98 -5.93
C THR A 352 -17.77 -39.01 -5.89
N VAL A 353 -17.91 -37.91 -5.15
CA VAL A 353 -16.94 -36.81 -5.13
C VAL A 353 -16.27 -36.76 -3.75
N PRO A 354 -14.96 -37.02 -3.66
CA PRO A 354 -14.23 -36.86 -2.41
C PRO A 354 -14.26 -35.42 -1.88
N ALA A 355 -14.39 -35.24 -0.56
CA ALA A 355 -14.52 -33.92 0.08
C ALA A 355 -13.37 -32.95 -0.26
N TYR A 356 -12.12 -33.46 -0.38
CA TYR A 356 -10.95 -32.63 -0.70
C TYR A 356 -11.06 -31.93 -2.07
N VAL A 357 -11.87 -32.43 -3.01
CA VAL A 357 -12.07 -31.84 -4.33
C VAL A 357 -12.67 -30.43 -4.21
N CYS A 358 -13.61 -30.22 -3.28
CA CYS A 358 -14.20 -28.92 -3.03
C CYS A 358 -13.14 -27.87 -2.67
N GLN A 359 -12.19 -28.25 -1.81
CA GLN A 359 -11.10 -27.38 -1.40
C GLN A 359 -10.11 -27.10 -2.55
N VAL A 360 -9.75 -28.12 -3.34
CA VAL A 360 -8.87 -27.94 -4.51
C VAL A 360 -9.49 -26.95 -5.50
N LEU A 361 -10.79 -27.05 -5.78
CA LEU A 361 -11.49 -26.13 -6.67
C LEU A 361 -11.45 -24.68 -6.15
N VAL A 362 -11.61 -24.48 -4.85
CA VAL A 362 -11.51 -23.15 -4.22
C VAL A 362 -10.08 -22.62 -4.29
N LEU A 363 -9.07 -23.44 -4.02
CA LEU A 363 -7.66 -23.05 -4.16
C LEU A 363 -7.30 -22.68 -5.60
N LEU A 364 -7.78 -23.45 -6.59
CA LEU A 364 -7.62 -23.14 -8.01
C LEU A 364 -8.32 -21.84 -8.40
N MET A 365 -9.53 -21.57 -7.88
CA MET A 365 -10.23 -20.30 -8.07
C MET A 365 -9.42 -19.12 -7.50
N VAL A 366 -8.91 -19.24 -6.27
CA VAL A 366 -8.07 -18.22 -5.64
C VAL A 366 -6.79 -17.99 -6.45
N ALA A 367 -6.12 -19.06 -6.89
CA ALA A 367 -4.92 -18.99 -7.71
C ALA A 367 -5.19 -18.33 -9.07
N TRP A 368 -6.28 -18.74 -9.75
CA TRP A 368 -6.73 -18.16 -11.02
C TRP A 368 -6.94 -16.65 -10.86
N HIS A 369 -7.64 -16.24 -9.82
CA HIS A 369 -7.91 -14.82 -9.64
C HIS A 369 -6.67 -14.04 -9.18
N THR A 370 -5.78 -14.63 -8.41
CA THR A 370 -4.57 -13.94 -7.92
C THR A 370 -3.54 -13.75 -9.04
N PHE A 371 -3.26 -14.81 -9.80
CA PHE A 371 -2.13 -14.84 -10.73
C PHE A 371 -2.51 -14.62 -12.20
N LEU A 372 -3.76 -14.91 -12.60
CA LEU A 372 -4.18 -14.83 -14.00
C LEU A 372 -5.03 -13.58 -14.31
N PRO A 373 -4.91 -13.03 -15.54
CA PRO A 373 -3.87 -13.33 -16.53
C PRO A 373 -2.51 -12.76 -16.12
N ILE A 374 -1.44 -13.57 -16.21
CA ILE A 374 -0.09 -13.27 -15.71
C ILE A 374 0.38 -11.90 -16.19
N ARG A 375 0.21 -11.57 -17.48
CA ARG A 375 0.64 -10.29 -18.08
C ARG A 375 0.14 -9.05 -17.30
N LYS A 376 -1.09 -9.09 -16.77
CA LYS A 376 -1.68 -7.99 -15.99
C LYS A 376 -1.25 -8.02 -14.52
N ARG A 377 -0.86 -9.20 -13.99
CA ARG A 377 -0.53 -9.43 -12.58
C ARG A 377 0.98 -9.47 -12.28
N LYS A 378 1.85 -9.51 -13.31
CA LYS A 378 3.32 -9.46 -13.16
C LYS A 378 3.80 -8.29 -12.29
N GLY A 379 3.09 -7.16 -12.29
CA GLY A 379 3.43 -6.01 -11.44
C GLY A 379 3.36 -6.31 -9.94
N VAL A 380 2.39 -7.11 -9.50
CA VAL A 380 2.23 -7.49 -8.08
C VAL A 380 3.32 -8.47 -7.66
N LEU A 381 3.51 -9.53 -8.45
CA LEU A 381 4.58 -10.53 -8.24
C LEU A 381 5.96 -9.87 -8.23
N LYS A 382 6.22 -8.97 -9.19
CA LYS A 382 7.44 -8.17 -9.22
C LYS A 382 7.56 -7.31 -7.96
N GLY A 383 6.47 -6.69 -7.49
CA GLY A 383 6.47 -5.92 -6.25
C GLY A 383 6.94 -6.72 -5.03
N VAL A 384 6.38 -7.92 -4.83
CA VAL A 384 6.80 -8.83 -3.74
C VAL A 384 8.27 -9.22 -3.89
N TRP A 385 8.69 -9.59 -5.10
CA TRP A 385 10.09 -9.95 -5.36
C TRP A 385 11.07 -8.79 -5.13
N GLU A 386 10.71 -7.57 -5.54
CA GLU A 386 11.52 -6.38 -5.27
C GLU A 386 11.61 -6.14 -3.77
N THR A 387 10.52 -6.29 -3.01
CA THR A 387 10.50 -6.14 -1.55
C THR A 387 11.56 -7.02 -0.85
N VAL A 388 11.70 -8.28 -1.26
CA VAL A 388 12.70 -9.21 -0.73
C VAL A 388 14.12 -8.75 -1.03
N LYS A 389 14.38 -8.17 -2.21
CA LYS A 389 15.70 -7.64 -2.60
C LYS A 389 15.99 -6.24 -2.03
N THR A 390 14.97 -5.55 -1.54
CA THR A 390 15.06 -4.14 -1.14
C THR A 390 16.05 -3.87 0.00
N PRO A 391 16.35 -4.79 0.95
CA PRO A 391 17.43 -4.57 1.92
C PRO A 391 18.77 -4.16 1.29
N TRP A 392 19.04 -4.60 0.06
CA TRP A 392 20.24 -4.24 -0.71
C TRP A 392 19.99 -3.15 -1.77
N GLY A 393 18.74 -2.73 -1.94
CA GLY A 393 18.29 -1.80 -2.96
C GLY A 393 17.84 -0.45 -2.42
N ARG A 394 17.06 0.27 -3.24
CA ARG A 394 16.38 1.51 -2.82
C ARG A 394 15.01 1.16 -2.27
N VAL A 395 14.75 1.54 -1.02
CA VAL A 395 13.44 1.36 -0.37
C VAL A 395 12.48 2.46 -0.84
N THR A 396 11.41 2.08 -1.55
CA THR A 396 10.28 2.98 -1.85
C THR A 396 9.09 2.70 -0.93
N PHE A 397 8.09 3.58 -0.97
CA PHE A 397 6.88 3.42 -0.15
C PHE A 397 6.14 2.12 -0.45
N ARG A 398 6.17 1.66 -1.71
CA ARG A 398 5.55 0.38 -2.11
C ARG A 398 6.20 -0.80 -1.41
N GLU A 399 7.53 -0.92 -1.48
CA GLU A 399 8.22 -2.08 -0.89
C GLU A 399 8.11 -2.07 0.64
N ASN A 400 8.09 -0.89 1.25
CA ASN A 400 7.72 -0.74 2.65
C ASN A 400 6.31 -1.31 2.85
N LEU A 401 5.26 -0.74 2.24
CA LEU A 401 3.87 -1.20 2.49
C LEU A 401 3.70 -2.72 2.29
N ILE A 402 4.30 -3.30 1.25
CA ILE A 402 4.28 -4.75 1.00
C ILE A 402 4.98 -5.51 2.12
N ALA A 403 6.18 -5.10 2.55
CA ALA A 403 6.89 -5.76 3.63
C ALA A 403 6.14 -5.70 4.96
N ASP A 404 5.42 -4.60 5.26
CA ASP A 404 4.55 -4.56 6.46
C ASP A 404 3.41 -5.59 6.34
N GLY A 405 2.81 -5.70 5.15
CA GLY A 405 1.84 -6.76 4.87
C GLY A 405 2.40 -8.16 5.06
N LEU A 406 3.65 -8.41 4.64
CA LEU A 406 4.30 -9.72 4.81
C LEU A 406 4.53 -10.08 6.29
N THR A 407 4.82 -9.10 7.17
CA THR A 407 4.92 -9.37 8.62
C THR A 407 3.60 -9.81 9.24
N SER A 408 2.46 -9.42 8.65
CA SER A 408 1.12 -9.86 9.06
C SER A 408 0.71 -11.19 8.43
N ALA A 409 1.36 -11.60 7.34
CA ALA A 409 0.99 -12.78 6.57
C ALA A 409 1.54 -14.09 7.17
N VAL A 410 2.21 -14.05 8.32
CA VAL A 410 2.86 -15.23 8.94
C VAL A 410 1.88 -16.40 9.07
N LYS A 411 0.75 -16.22 9.76
CA LYS A 411 -0.27 -17.27 9.94
C LYS A 411 -0.88 -17.78 8.63
N VAL A 412 -1.07 -16.88 7.67
CA VAL A 412 -1.59 -17.22 6.34
C VAL A 412 -0.58 -18.08 5.58
N ASN A 413 0.71 -17.75 5.69
CA ASN A 413 1.79 -18.48 5.03
C ASN A 413 2.09 -19.82 5.72
N THR A 414 1.94 -19.92 7.04
CA THR A 414 2.05 -21.21 7.75
C THR A 414 0.92 -22.14 7.36
N ALA A 415 -0.33 -21.63 7.29
CA ALA A 415 -1.47 -22.40 6.78
C ALA A 415 -1.26 -22.85 5.33
N LEU A 416 -0.69 -21.98 4.48
CA LEU A 416 -0.30 -22.36 3.12
C LEU A 416 0.75 -23.49 3.11
N ALA A 417 1.78 -23.40 3.94
CA ALA A 417 2.83 -24.41 4.00
C ALA A 417 2.28 -25.79 4.39
N TYR A 418 1.43 -25.84 5.42
CA TYR A 418 0.76 -27.06 5.82
C TYR A 418 -0.21 -27.59 4.75
N ALA A 419 -1.00 -26.72 4.12
CA ALA A 419 -1.90 -27.11 3.02
C ALA A 419 -1.12 -27.67 1.82
N LEU A 420 0.00 -27.03 1.45
CA LEU A 420 0.88 -27.52 0.39
C LEU A 420 1.48 -28.87 0.74
N CYS A 421 1.93 -29.06 1.98
CA CYS A 421 2.39 -30.35 2.44
C CYS A 421 1.30 -31.41 2.24
N TYR A 422 0.09 -31.18 2.75
CA TYR A 422 -1.03 -32.12 2.70
C TYR A 422 -1.33 -32.61 1.28
N TYR A 423 -1.30 -31.70 0.30
CA TYR A 423 -1.54 -32.06 -1.10
C TYR A 423 -0.33 -32.66 -1.81
N ILE A 424 0.90 -32.25 -1.47
CA ILE A 424 2.12 -32.78 -2.11
C ILE A 424 2.48 -34.17 -1.57
N SER A 425 2.30 -34.39 -0.27
CA SER A 425 2.54 -35.71 0.34
C SER A 425 1.56 -36.74 -0.21
N GLY A 426 0.33 -36.32 -0.53
CA GLY A 426 -0.75 -37.24 -0.89
C GLY A 426 -1.51 -37.74 0.34
N ASP A 427 -1.34 -37.09 1.50
CA ASP A 427 -2.05 -37.48 2.73
C ASP A 427 -3.58 -37.40 2.56
N PHE A 428 -4.07 -36.58 1.62
CA PHE A 428 -5.49 -36.53 1.25
C PHE A 428 -6.07 -37.79 0.60
N LEU A 429 -5.21 -38.75 0.19
CA LEU A 429 -5.60 -40.04 -0.37
C LEU A 429 -5.61 -41.16 0.67
N LEU A 430 -5.11 -40.90 1.88
CA LEU A 430 -5.04 -41.85 2.97
C LEU A 430 -6.36 -41.87 3.74
N ASP A 431 -6.77 -43.04 4.22
CA ASP A 431 -7.96 -43.19 5.05
C ASP A 431 -7.73 -42.62 6.45
N GLN A 432 -8.79 -42.21 7.15
CA GLN A 432 -8.73 -41.53 8.44
C GLN A 432 -8.08 -42.41 9.53
N ASP A 433 -8.36 -43.72 9.49
CA ASP A 433 -7.69 -44.75 10.31
C ASP A 433 -6.19 -44.88 9.98
N THR A 434 -5.80 -44.69 8.72
CA THR A 434 -4.39 -44.76 8.33
C THR A 434 -3.63 -43.48 8.70
N LEU A 435 -4.33 -42.33 8.71
CA LEU A 435 -3.79 -41.06 9.21
C LEU A 435 -3.52 -41.12 10.72
N SER A 436 -4.45 -41.69 11.49
CA SER A 436 -4.36 -41.79 12.96
C SER A 436 -3.33 -42.81 13.44
N ILE A 437 -3.07 -43.87 12.66
CA ILE A 437 -2.07 -44.92 12.98
C ILE A 437 -0.62 -44.46 12.70
N SER A 438 -0.38 -43.48 11.82
CA SER A 438 0.95 -42.85 11.76
C SER A 438 1.14 -41.99 13.02
N ASP A 439 2.20 -42.23 13.81
CA ASP A 439 2.57 -41.56 15.07
C ASP A 439 2.66 -40.01 14.95
N GLY A 440 1.55 -39.34 14.69
CA GLY A 440 1.51 -37.90 14.39
C GLY A 440 0.33 -37.39 13.55
N GLY A 441 -0.55 -38.22 12.98
CA GLY A 441 -1.70 -37.73 12.21
C GLY A 441 -1.38 -37.31 10.76
N GLY A 442 -0.46 -38.00 10.11
CA GLY A 442 -0.01 -37.79 8.72
C GLY A 442 1.37 -37.12 8.62
N ARG A 443 2.05 -37.31 7.48
CA ARG A 443 3.43 -36.84 7.22
C ARG A 443 3.60 -35.32 7.34
N CYS A 444 2.50 -34.57 7.26
CA CYS A 444 2.49 -33.12 7.36
C CYS A 444 2.28 -32.57 8.77
N LYS A 445 1.83 -33.39 9.71
CA LYS A 445 1.83 -33.06 11.14
C LYS A 445 3.19 -33.40 11.80
N ASP A 446 4.00 -34.25 11.17
CA ASP A 446 5.36 -34.56 11.64
C ASP A 446 6.27 -33.32 11.74
N ALA A 447 6.96 -33.20 12.88
CA ALA A 447 7.69 -32.01 13.31
C ALA A 447 8.95 -31.68 12.50
N SER A 448 9.49 -32.60 11.69
CA SER A 448 10.84 -32.46 11.13
C SER A 448 10.95 -31.31 10.12
N TRP A 449 10.07 -31.25 9.11
CA TRP A 449 10.06 -30.13 8.15
C TRP A 449 9.52 -28.84 8.78
N ALA A 450 8.48 -28.96 9.62
CA ALA A 450 7.81 -27.83 10.23
C ALA A 450 8.73 -27.07 11.20
N SER A 451 9.63 -27.76 11.90
CA SER A 451 10.64 -27.17 12.79
C SER A 451 11.61 -26.22 12.08
N VAL A 452 11.77 -26.35 10.76
CA VAL A 452 12.63 -25.48 9.95
C VAL A 452 11.80 -24.45 9.19
N VAL A 453 10.76 -24.90 8.49
CA VAL A 453 9.99 -24.05 7.57
C VAL A 453 9.15 -23.01 8.31
N ILE A 454 8.50 -23.39 9.42
CA ILE A 454 7.60 -22.48 10.15
C ILE A 454 8.39 -21.32 10.78
N PRO A 455 9.53 -21.53 11.48
CA PRO A 455 10.34 -20.41 11.96
C PRO A 455 10.86 -19.50 10.84
N LEU A 456 11.25 -20.06 9.69
CA LEU A 456 11.69 -19.25 8.54
C LEU A 456 10.56 -18.36 8.02
N ILE A 457 9.34 -18.88 7.89
CA ILE A 457 8.16 -18.11 7.48
C ILE A 457 7.87 -16.98 8.48
N SER A 458 8.02 -17.23 9.77
CA SER A 458 7.77 -16.25 10.84
C SER A 458 8.83 -15.15 10.93
N VAL A 459 10.10 -15.50 10.72
CA VAL A 459 11.24 -14.60 10.94
C VAL A 459 11.62 -13.78 9.70
N MET A 460 11.59 -14.38 8.51
CA MET A 460 12.12 -13.72 7.29
C MET A 460 11.47 -12.37 6.97
N PRO A 461 10.12 -12.19 7.08
CA PRO A 461 9.50 -10.89 6.86
C PRO A 461 10.03 -9.79 7.80
N LEU A 462 10.33 -10.14 9.06
CA LEU A 462 10.88 -9.21 10.06
C LEU A 462 12.31 -8.82 9.71
N LEU A 463 13.13 -9.77 9.25
CA LEU A 463 14.51 -9.50 8.81
C LEU A 463 14.55 -8.62 7.55
N TRP A 464 13.67 -8.86 6.58
CA TRP A 464 13.55 -7.99 5.41
C TRP A 464 13.20 -6.55 5.84
N ARG A 465 12.29 -6.40 6.80
CA ARG A 465 11.94 -5.09 7.36
C ARG A 465 13.08 -4.41 8.10
N LEU A 466 13.78 -5.17 8.93
CA LEU A 466 14.95 -4.68 9.64
C LEU A 466 16.03 -4.18 8.64
N GLY A 467 16.30 -4.97 7.60
CA GLY A 467 17.23 -4.61 6.53
C GLY A 467 16.81 -3.34 5.77
N GLN A 468 15.52 -3.20 5.44
CA GLN A 468 15.00 -1.98 4.82
C GLN A 468 15.15 -0.75 5.73
N CYS A 469 14.90 -0.90 7.04
CA CYS A 469 15.07 0.20 8.01
C CYS A 469 16.55 0.60 8.16
N ALA A 470 17.45 -0.37 8.28
CA ALA A 470 18.89 -0.13 8.36
C ALA A 470 19.42 0.56 7.09
N LYS A 471 18.99 0.09 5.91
CA LYS A 471 19.35 0.72 4.63
C LYS A 471 18.88 2.17 4.55
N ARG A 472 17.65 2.44 4.98
CA ARG A 472 17.08 3.79 5.02
C ARG A 472 17.83 4.71 5.97
N TYR A 473 18.19 4.22 7.16
CA TYR A 473 19.01 4.98 8.10
C TYR A 473 20.37 5.33 7.49
N ARG A 474 21.03 4.36 6.85
CA ARG A 474 22.31 4.59 6.16
C ARG A 474 22.19 5.62 5.02
N ASP A 475 21.08 5.62 4.29
CA ASP A 475 20.88 6.50 3.14
C ASP A 475 20.47 7.93 3.52
N THR A 476 19.76 8.13 4.63
CA THR A 476 19.18 9.44 5.00
C THR A 476 19.76 10.05 6.28
N GLY A 477 20.37 9.24 7.16
CA GLY A 477 20.80 9.64 8.50
C GLY A 477 19.66 9.86 9.50
N GLU A 478 18.40 9.61 9.13
CA GLU A 478 17.24 9.95 9.96
C GLU A 478 16.99 8.93 11.08
N ARG A 479 17.04 9.40 12.33
CA ARG A 479 16.86 8.56 13.55
C ARG A 479 15.51 7.84 13.61
N ALA A 480 14.48 8.34 12.94
CA ALA A 480 13.21 7.65 12.82
C ALA A 480 13.37 6.24 12.20
N HIS A 481 14.33 6.02 11.32
CA HIS A 481 14.59 4.69 10.77
C HIS A 481 15.21 3.73 11.79
N VAL A 482 15.98 4.24 12.75
CA VAL A 482 16.51 3.46 13.88
C VAL A 482 15.38 3.05 14.82
N GLY A 483 14.46 3.96 15.14
CA GLY A 483 13.25 3.61 15.90
C GLY A 483 12.45 2.52 15.20
N ASN A 484 12.24 2.64 13.89
CA ASN A 484 11.52 1.60 13.16
C ASN A 484 12.28 0.26 13.14
N ALA A 485 13.61 0.28 13.05
CA ALA A 485 14.43 -0.92 13.16
C ALA A 485 14.30 -1.57 14.55
N GLY A 486 14.31 -0.76 15.62
CA GLY A 486 14.06 -1.22 16.99
C GLY A 486 12.71 -1.91 17.13
N LYS A 487 11.66 -1.38 16.48
CA LYS A 487 10.32 -1.99 16.45
C LYS A 487 10.35 -3.43 15.92
N TYR A 488 10.96 -3.64 14.75
CA TYR A 488 11.04 -4.98 14.16
C TYR A 488 12.03 -5.89 14.89
N THR A 489 13.04 -5.34 15.55
CA THR A 489 13.96 -6.10 16.41
C THR A 489 13.21 -6.64 17.63
N ALA A 490 12.39 -5.83 18.29
CA ALA A 490 11.56 -6.28 19.41
C ALA A 490 10.59 -7.40 19.00
N ALA A 491 9.93 -7.25 17.84
CA ALA A 491 9.07 -8.30 17.29
C ALA A 491 9.84 -9.59 16.94
N PHE A 492 11.04 -9.45 16.36
CA PHE A 492 11.92 -10.58 16.06
C PHE A 492 12.31 -11.33 17.33
N SER A 493 12.70 -10.63 18.40
CA SER A 493 13.01 -11.25 19.68
C SER A 493 11.82 -12.05 20.22
N VAL A 494 10.61 -11.49 20.22
CA VAL A 494 9.40 -12.20 20.67
C VAL A 494 9.18 -13.50 19.90
N VAL A 495 9.31 -13.47 18.57
CA VAL A 495 9.15 -14.66 17.71
C VAL A 495 10.23 -15.71 18.01
N VAL A 496 11.49 -15.31 18.10
CA VAL A 496 12.60 -16.23 18.43
C VAL A 496 12.38 -16.88 19.79
N PHE A 497 12.07 -16.08 20.81
CA PHE A 497 11.78 -16.62 22.15
C PHE A 497 10.56 -17.56 22.14
N GLY A 498 9.52 -17.26 21.37
CA GLY A 498 8.35 -18.13 21.22
C GLY A 498 8.68 -19.45 20.52
N VAL A 499 9.47 -19.42 19.44
CA VAL A 499 9.88 -20.62 18.69
C VAL A 499 10.71 -21.58 19.54
N PHE A 500 11.64 -21.04 20.34
CA PHE A 500 12.53 -21.88 21.14
C PHE A 500 11.99 -22.18 22.54
N HIS A 501 10.87 -21.59 22.96
CA HIS A 501 10.28 -21.70 24.31
C HIS A 501 10.24 -23.13 24.84
N ASP A 502 9.78 -24.07 24.01
CA ASP A 502 9.63 -25.50 24.35
C ASP A 502 10.96 -26.23 24.57
N GLN A 503 12.05 -25.75 23.95
CA GLN A 503 13.39 -26.30 24.18
C GLN A 503 14.02 -25.81 25.49
N TRP A 504 13.63 -24.62 25.96
CA TRP A 504 14.12 -24.02 27.21
C TRP A 504 13.29 -24.42 28.44
N LEU A 505 12.08 -24.95 28.24
CA LEU A 505 11.14 -25.37 29.30
C LEU A 505 10.97 -26.89 29.39
N LYS A 506 11.82 -27.68 28.74
CA LYS A 506 11.84 -29.13 28.97
C LYS A 506 12.03 -29.38 30.45
N SER A 507 10.96 -29.82 31.10
CA SER A 507 10.97 -30.35 32.46
C SER A 507 12.18 -31.27 32.59
N PRO A 508 13.04 -31.11 33.61
CA PRO A 508 14.03 -32.13 33.89
C PRO A 508 13.25 -33.42 34.13
N SER A 509 13.43 -34.39 33.24
CA SER A 509 12.92 -35.73 33.42
C SER A 509 13.54 -36.29 34.70
N SER A 510 12.71 -36.43 35.73
CA SER A 510 12.86 -37.36 36.85
C SER A 510 14.31 -37.70 37.21
N SER A 511 14.98 -36.79 37.91
CA SER A 511 16.14 -37.14 38.75
C SER A 511 15.79 -36.69 40.17
N ASP A 512 15.83 -37.66 41.09
CA ASP A 512 15.41 -37.57 42.49
C ASP A 512 16.38 -36.73 43.36
N ASP A 513 16.65 -35.47 42.98
CA ASP A 513 17.53 -34.59 43.75
C ASP A 513 16.81 -33.30 44.17
N ASP A 514 17.06 -32.86 45.40
CA ASP A 514 16.44 -31.75 46.16
C ASP A 514 16.60 -30.33 45.53
N ASP A 515 16.97 -30.21 44.25
CA ASP A 515 17.21 -28.95 43.53
C ASP A 515 15.97 -28.46 42.73
N PHE A 516 14.85 -29.17 42.84
CA PHE A 516 13.60 -28.92 42.10
C PHE A 516 13.00 -27.51 42.30
N SER A 517 13.28 -26.85 43.44
CA SER A 517 12.73 -25.52 43.73
C SER A 517 13.43 -24.37 43.00
N ASP A 518 14.73 -24.48 42.72
CA ASP A 518 15.51 -23.40 42.09
C ASP A 518 15.30 -23.37 40.56
N ASP A 519 15.05 -24.53 39.96
CA ASP A 519 14.70 -24.68 38.54
C ASP A 519 13.29 -24.12 38.24
N LEU A 520 12.30 -24.38 39.11
CA LEU A 520 10.95 -23.82 38.98
C LEU A 520 10.95 -22.28 39.09
N ALA A 521 11.72 -21.73 40.04
CA ALA A 521 11.86 -20.29 40.20
C ALA A 521 12.50 -19.62 38.97
N THR A 522 13.51 -20.25 38.39
CA THR A 522 14.21 -19.80 37.18
C THR A 522 13.28 -19.85 35.95
N GLN A 523 12.53 -20.93 35.77
CA GLN A 523 11.54 -21.08 34.70
C GLN A 523 10.41 -20.04 34.82
N LEU A 524 9.92 -19.79 36.04
CA LEU A 524 8.87 -18.81 36.28
C LEU A 524 9.38 -17.38 36.06
N ALA A 525 10.59 -17.06 36.52
CA ALA A 525 11.24 -15.77 36.26
C ALA A 525 11.43 -15.53 34.76
N PHE A 526 11.90 -16.53 34.01
CA PHE A 526 12.03 -16.45 32.56
C PHE A 526 10.69 -16.19 31.87
N ARG A 527 9.62 -16.88 32.30
CA ARG A 527 8.26 -16.67 31.80
C ARG A 527 7.76 -15.24 32.04
N TYR A 528 7.99 -14.68 33.23
CA TYR A 528 7.60 -13.29 33.52
C TYR A 528 8.40 -12.26 32.70
N VAL A 529 9.71 -12.46 32.56
CA VAL A 529 10.55 -11.61 31.70
C VAL A 529 10.07 -11.67 30.25
N TRP A 530 9.75 -12.84 29.75
CA TRP A 530 9.24 -13.01 28.40
C TRP A 530 7.89 -12.31 28.20
N ILE A 531 6.95 -12.44 29.13
CA ILE A 531 5.67 -11.71 29.11
C ILE A 531 5.91 -10.19 29.14
N ALA A 532 6.85 -9.71 29.95
CA ALA A 532 7.18 -8.29 30.01
C ALA A 532 7.76 -7.78 28.68
N VAL A 533 8.67 -8.54 28.06
CA VAL A 533 9.23 -8.23 26.73
C VAL A 533 8.13 -8.24 25.66
N PHE A 534 7.23 -9.21 25.71
CA PHE A 534 6.08 -9.32 24.82
C PHE A 534 5.16 -8.09 24.92
N ILE A 535 4.79 -7.69 26.14
CA ILE A 535 3.94 -6.52 26.39
C ILE A 535 4.67 -5.26 25.92
N GLY A 536 5.95 -5.10 26.28
CA GLY A 536 6.78 -3.98 25.85
C GLY A 536 6.88 -3.86 24.33
N ALA A 537 7.15 -4.96 23.64
CA ALA A 537 7.20 -5.01 22.18
C ALA A 537 5.84 -4.69 21.53
N THR A 538 4.74 -5.18 22.12
CA THR A 538 3.37 -4.92 21.65
C THR A 538 3.01 -3.45 21.78
N LEU A 539 3.25 -2.85 22.96
CA LEU A 539 2.99 -1.44 23.24
C LEU A 539 3.87 -0.53 22.39
N TYR A 540 5.14 -0.90 22.17
CA TYR A 540 6.03 -0.13 21.30
C TYR A 540 5.54 -0.09 19.85
N GLN A 541 5.11 -1.24 19.34
CA GLN A 541 4.55 -1.32 17.99
C GLN A 541 3.22 -0.57 17.86
N PHE A 542 2.34 -0.64 18.86
CA PHE A 542 1.10 0.13 18.91
C PHE A 542 1.38 1.65 18.91
N TRP A 543 2.31 2.09 19.75
CA TRP A 543 2.76 3.48 19.81
C TRP A 543 3.25 3.95 18.42
N TRP A 544 4.03 3.11 17.75
CA TRP A 544 4.53 3.42 16.40
C TRP A 544 3.39 3.62 15.41
N ASP A 545 2.42 2.70 15.40
CA ASP A 545 1.35 2.72 14.42
C ASP A 545 0.46 3.99 14.59
N VAL A 546 0.12 4.36 15.82
CA VAL A 546 -0.70 5.55 16.12
C VAL A 546 0.05 6.85 15.85
N PHE A 547 1.29 6.98 16.32
CA PHE A 547 1.97 8.28 16.35
C PHE A 547 2.86 8.54 15.14
N MET A 548 3.49 7.50 14.60
CA MET A 548 4.41 7.62 13.48
C MET A 548 3.70 7.35 12.16
N ASP A 549 3.06 6.18 12.04
CA ASP A 549 2.44 5.74 10.80
C ASP A 549 1.13 6.49 10.49
N TRP A 550 0.28 6.72 11.49
CA TRP A 550 -0.95 7.51 11.30
C TRP A 550 -0.74 9.02 11.50
N GLY A 551 0.37 9.40 12.14
CA GLY A 551 0.70 10.81 12.39
C GLY A 551 -0.21 11.49 13.43
N LEU A 552 -0.81 10.72 14.35
CA LEU A 552 -1.71 11.24 15.39
C LEU A 552 -0.97 11.68 16.65
N ARG A 553 0.06 12.51 16.52
CA ARG A 553 0.95 12.89 17.63
C ARG A 553 0.22 13.72 18.72
N PRO A 554 0.26 13.31 20.00
CA PRO A 554 -0.15 14.11 21.13
C PRO A 554 1.11 14.73 21.76
N PHE A 555 1.11 16.06 21.90
CA PHE A 555 2.02 16.86 22.74
C PHE A 555 3.54 16.75 22.47
N GLY A 556 4.22 17.90 22.54
CA GLY A 556 5.65 18.11 22.20
C GLY A 556 6.70 17.40 23.08
N LEU A 557 6.41 16.23 23.64
CA LEU A 557 7.34 15.48 24.50
C LEU A 557 8.56 14.90 23.77
N PHE A 558 8.55 14.85 22.43
CA PHE A 558 9.66 14.35 21.62
C PHE A 558 10.14 15.37 20.57
N GLU A 559 9.87 16.66 20.80
CA GLU A 559 10.35 17.77 19.98
C GLU A 559 11.90 17.82 20.06
N GLY A 560 12.59 17.32 19.03
CA GLY A 560 14.05 17.28 18.92
C GLY A 560 14.67 15.89 18.67
N TRP A 561 14.05 14.79 19.11
CA TRP A 561 14.52 13.43 18.77
C TRP A 561 13.96 12.94 17.43
N LEU A 562 12.76 13.40 17.09
CA LEU A 562 12.08 13.16 15.82
C LEU A 562 11.90 14.51 15.13
N ASP A 563 12.82 14.85 14.23
CA ASP A 563 12.89 16.09 13.46
C ASP A 563 11.79 16.17 12.38
N ALA A 564 10.54 15.99 12.82
CA ALA A 564 9.40 15.67 11.99
C ALA A 564 8.19 16.48 12.42
N GLY A 565 8.17 17.77 12.08
CA GLY A 565 6.98 18.53 11.68
C GLY A 565 5.82 18.71 12.67
N LYS A 566 5.19 19.89 12.58
CA LYS A 566 3.96 20.27 13.31
C LYS A 566 2.83 19.22 13.18
N PRO A 567 1.91 19.14 14.15
CA PRO A 567 0.71 18.31 14.06
C PRO A 567 -0.04 18.56 12.74
N ARG A 568 -0.55 17.47 12.16
CA ARG A 568 -1.14 17.42 10.81
C ARG A 568 -2.31 18.42 10.70
N PRO A 569 -2.25 19.43 9.80
CA PRO A 569 -3.31 20.42 9.68
C PRO A 569 -4.58 19.87 8.99
N GLU A 570 -4.49 18.79 8.19
CA GLU A 570 -5.61 18.29 7.39
C GLU A 570 -5.80 16.76 7.48
N ARG A 571 -7.05 16.29 7.55
CA ARG A 571 -7.44 14.87 7.57
C ARG A 571 -8.57 14.64 6.56
N LEU A 572 -8.47 13.57 5.75
CA LEU A 572 -9.47 13.21 4.74
C LEU A 572 -10.52 12.22 5.28
N PHE A 573 -10.15 11.39 6.25
CA PHE A 573 -11.09 10.54 6.98
C PHE A 573 -11.80 11.29 8.13
N PRO A 574 -13.03 10.89 8.51
CA PRO A 574 -13.74 11.51 9.64
C PRO A 574 -13.08 11.15 10.98
N ARG A 575 -13.10 12.08 11.95
CA ARG A 575 -12.50 11.89 13.29
C ARG A 575 -12.94 10.59 13.98
N LYS A 576 -14.22 10.22 13.84
CA LYS A 576 -14.79 8.99 14.45
C LYS A 576 -14.05 7.72 14.02
N LEU A 577 -13.58 7.66 12.77
CA LEU A 577 -12.85 6.51 12.25
C LEU A 577 -11.51 6.33 12.96
N TYR A 578 -10.76 7.41 13.19
CA TYR A 578 -9.51 7.36 13.94
C TYR A 578 -9.72 6.94 15.40
N VAL A 579 -10.76 7.49 16.04
CA VAL A 579 -11.10 7.13 17.43
C VAL A 579 -11.49 5.67 17.55
N ALA A 580 -12.13 5.08 16.53
CA ALA A 580 -12.44 3.66 16.49
C ALA A 580 -11.21 2.78 16.19
N PHE A 581 -10.32 3.23 15.29
CA PHE A 581 -9.16 2.45 14.88
C PHE A 581 -8.09 2.33 15.97
N ILE A 582 -7.92 3.32 16.84
CA ILE A 582 -6.95 3.27 17.94
C ILE A 582 -7.18 2.08 18.88
N PRO A 583 -8.34 1.95 19.56
CA PRO A 583 -8.58 0.81 20.45
C PRO A 583 -8.67 -0.52 19.68
N LEU A 584 -9.17 -0.51 18.44
CA LEU A 584 -9.22 -1.70 17.60
C LEU A 584 -7.81 -2.23 17.26
N ASP A 585 -6.87 -1.35 16.89
CA ASP A 585 -5.49 -1.77 16.60
C ASP A 585 -4.80 -2.32 17.85
N LEU A 586 -5.02 -1.73 19.02
CA LEU A 586 -4.47 -2.25 20.28
C LEU A 586 -4.96 -3.67 20.56
N LEU A 587 -6.28 -3.89 20.54
CA LEU A 587 -6.89 -5.20 20.80
C LEU A 587 -6.42 -6.26 19.81
N LEU A 588 -6.52 -5.97 18.51
CA LEU A 588 -6.15 -6.92 17.47
C LEU A 588 -4.64 -7.18 17.43
N ARG A 589 -3.80 -6.24 17.86
CA ARG A 589 -2.36 -6.46 17.96
C ARG A 589 -1.99 -7.41 19.09
N PHE A 590 -2.67 -7.31 20.24
CA PHE A 590 -2.50 -8.30 21.30
C PHE A 590 -2.85 -9.70 20.78
N LEU A 591 -3.99 -9.84 20.08
CA LEU A 591 -4.39 -11.11 19.45
C LEU A 591 -3.37 -11.62 18.42
N TRP A 592 -2.85 -10.75 17.56
CA TRP A 592 -1.82 -11.14 16.58
C TRP A 592 -0.53 -11.59 17.25
N THR A 593 -0.04 -10.84 18.25
CA THR A 593 1.22 -11.16 18.92
C THR A 593 1.09 -12.48 19.69
N LEU A 594 -0.07 -12.73 20.31
CA LEU A 594 -0.40 -14.03 20.93
C LEU A 594 -0.39 -15.16 19.90
N SER A 595 -0.89 -14.90 18.69
CA SER A 595 -0.93 -15.90 17.63
C SER A 595 0.48 -16.36 17.19
N LEU A 596 1.52 -15.54 17.36
CA LEU A 596 2.90 -15.89 16.95
C LEU A 596 3.55 -16.96 17.84
N ILE A 597 2.93 -17.32 18.96
CA ILE A 597 3.39 -18.37 19.86
C ILE A 597 3.08 -19.73 19.21
N PRO A 598 4.06 -20.64 19.07
CA PRO A 598 3.85 -21.97 18.48
C PRO A 598 2.88 -22.84 19.29
N TYR A 599 2.20 -23.78 18.62
CA TYR A 599 1.23 -24.71 19.22
C TYR A 599 1.85 -25.72 20.19
N ASN A 600 3.11 -26.05 19.98
CA ASN A 600 3.80 -27.11 20.71
C ASN A 600 4.24 -26.62 22.10
N SER A 601 4.40 -25.30 22.26
CA SER A 601 4.65 -24.66 23.53
C SER A 601 3.32 -24.40 24.24
N SER A 602 2.96 -25.28 25.20
CA SER A 602 2.00 -25.05 26.29
C SER A 602 1.09 -23.83 26.08
N SER A 603 0.07 -23.96 25.23
CA SER A 603 -0.79 -22.84 24.90
C SER A 603 -1.51 -22.35 26.17
N LEU A 604 -1.51 -21.03 26.41
CA LEU A 604 -2.22 -20.39 27.53
C LEU A 604 -3.72 -20.74 27.56
N PHE A 605 -4.27 -21.12 26.40
CA PHE A 605 -5.59 -21.66 26.18
C PHE A 605 -5.36 -23.01 25.52
N GLY A 606 -5.71 -24.16 26.12
CA GLY A 606 -5.29 -25.51 25.69
C GLY A 606 -5.29 -25.81 24.18
N SER A 607 -4.60 -26.88 23.76
CA SER A 607 -4.32 -27.20 22.34
C SER A 607 -5.53 -27.07 21.42
N GLU A 608 -6.70 -27.50 21.90
CA GLU A 608 -7.95 -27.49 21.15
C GLU A 608 -8.52 -26.08 20.92
N ILE A 609 -8.53 -25.25 21.97
CA ILE A 609 -9.00 -23.86 21.88
C ILE A 609 -8.08 -23.04 20.96
N SER A 610 -6.77 -23.29 21.01
CA SER A 610 -5.82 -22.58 20.16
C SER A 610 -5.99 -22.91 18.67
N ARG A 611 -6.25 -24.17 18.32
CA ARG A 611 -6.51 -24.59 16.92
C ARG A 611 -7.80 -23.98 16.37
N ALA A 612 -8.86 -23.99 17.17
CA ALA A 612 -10.14 -23.40 16.78
C ALA A 612 -10.04 -21.89 16.55
N LEU A 613 -9.22 -21.18 17.33
CA LEU A 613 -9.05 -19.73 17.25
C LEU A 613 -8.17 -19.25 16.09
N ASP A 614 -7.33 -20.11 15.50
CA ASP A 614 -6.34 -19.69 14.51
C ASP A 614 -6.88 -19.06 13.23
N PRO A 615 -7.91 -19.61 12.56
CA PRO A 615 -8.46 -19.00 11.37
C PRO A 615 -9.00 -17.59 11.68
N PHE A 616 -9.55 -17.41 12.89
CA PHE A 616 -10.04 -16.12 13.36
C PHE A 616 -8.93 -15.12 13.61
N LEU A 617 -7.86 -15.55 14.30
CA LEU A 617 -6.69 -14.71 14.54
C LEU A 617 -6.04 -14.28 13.21
N ALA A 618 -6.01 -15.17 12.21
CA ALA A 618 -5.52 -14.85 10.87
C ALA A 618 -6.40 -13.81 10.15
N VAL A 619 -7.73 -13.96 10.17
CA VAL A 619 -8.66 -12.99 9.58
C VAL A 619 -8.62 -11.65 10.32
N ALA A 620 -8.58 -11.67 11.65
CA ALA A 620 -8.50 -10.49 12.50
C ALA A 620 -7.22 -9.68 12.20
N GLU A 621 -6.10 -10.35 11.98
CA GLU A 621 -4.85 -9.70 11.59
C GLU A 621 -4.93 -9.05 10.20
N VAL A 622 -5.60 -9.71 9.23
CA VAL A 622 -5.87 -9.11 7.91
C VAL A 622 -6.68 -7.83 8.07
N VAL A 623 -7.76 -7.85 8.85
CA VAL A 623 -8.60 -6.67 9.11
C VAL A 623 -7.79 -5.55 9.76
N ARG A 624 -7.00 -5.85 10.80
CA ARG A 624 -6.14 -4.86 11.48
C ARG A 624 -5.20 -4.17 10.49
N ARG A 625 -4.52 -4.95 9.63
CA ARG A 625 -3.57 -4.40 8.66
C ARG A 625 -4.25 -3.54 7.59
N LEU A 626 -5.49 -3.88 7.20
CA LEU A 626 -6.29 -3.07 6.26
C LEU A 626 -6.68 -1.72 6.89
N CYS A 627 -7.12 -1.72 8.15
CA CYS A 627 -7.37 -0.49 8.91
C CYS A 627 -6.11 0.39 8.99
N TRP A 628 -4.96 -0.22 9.31
CA TRP A 628 -3.68 0.48 9.33
C TRP A 628 -3.32 1.06 7.95
N ALA A 629 -3.47 0.28 6.87
CA ALA A 629 -3.12 0.71 5.52
C ALA A 629 -3.95 1.90 5.05
N LEU A 630 -5.26 1.93 5.36
CA LEU A 630 -6.16 3.04 5.02
C LEU A 630 -5.60 4.38 5.49
N VAL A 631 -5.25 4.46 6.78
CA VAL A 631 -4.76 5.69 7.41
C VAL A 631 -3.29 5.94 7.08
N ARG A 632 -2.45 4.90 7.00
CA ARG A 632 -1.03 5.05 6.67
C ARG A 632 -0.81 5.67 5.29
N VAL A 633 -1.57 5.22 4.29
CA VAL A 633 -1.46 5.73 2.90
C VAL A 633 -1.96 7.17 2.82
N GLU A 634 -3.03 7.51 3.54
CA GLU A 634 -3.52 8.88 3.63
C GLU A 634 -2.51 9.82 4.32
N ASN A 635 -1.86 9.37 5.40
CA ASN A 635 -0.78 10.12 6.03
C ASN A 635 0.38 10.34 5.05
N GLU A 636 0.82 9.30 4.34
CA GLU A 636 1.88 9.43 3.32
C GLU A 636 1.52 10.40 2.20
N HIS A 637 0.24 10.40 1.78
CA HIS A 637 -0.26 11.27 0.74
C HIS A 637 -0.16 12.75 1.12
N LEU A 638 -0.60 13.10 2.34
CA LEU A 638 -0.67 14.49 2.78
C LEU A 638 0.67 15.04 3.27
N THR A 639 1.47 14.23 3.95
CA THR A 639 2.63 14.76 4.68
C THR A 639 3.97 14.33 4.10
N ASN A 640 4.00 13.27 3.28
CA ASN A 640 5.25 12.60 2.85
C ASN A 640 6.20 12.39 4.05
N THR A 641 5.64 12.05 5.22
CA THR A 641 6.33 11.92 6.52
C THR A 641 7.54 11.02 6.46
N SER A 642 7.46 9.93 5.70
CA SER A 642 8.57 8.99 5.54
C SER A 642 9.57 9.38 4.46
N LYS A 643 9.38 10.54 3.82
CA LYS A 643 10.28 11.10 2.79
C LYS A 643 10.69 10.07 1.72
N TYR A 644 9.73 9.25 1.29
CA TYR A 644 9.94 8.36 0.14
C TYR A 644 10.05 9.15 -1.17
N ARG A 645 9.52 10.38 -1.16
CA ARG A 645 9.56 11.34 -2.27
C ARG A 645 10.30 12.61 -1.85
N ARG A 646 10.89 13.31 -2.82
CA ARG A 646 11.53 14.62 -2.61
C ARG A 646 10.53 15.78 -2.68
N VAL A 647 9.42 15.58 -3.38
CA VAL A 647 8.37 16.58 -3.58
C VAL A 647 7.22 16.28 -2.60
N LYS A 648 6.72 17.32 -1.92
CA LYS A 648 5.59 17.22 -0.98
C LYS A 648 4.26 17.05 -1.72
N TYR A 649 4.10 17.72 -2.85
CA TYR A 649 2.90 17.64 -3.68
C TYR A 649 2.75 16.25 -4.31
N VAL A 650 1.55 15.69 -4.18
CA VAL A 650 1.08 14.50 -4.89
C VAL A 650 -0.16 14.93 -5.68
N PRO A 651 -0.23 14.66 -6.99
CA PRO A 651 -1.45 14.94 -7.76
C PRO A 651 -2.64 14.22 -7.12
N GLY A 652 -3.69 14.96 -6.81
CA GLY A 652 -4.92 14.39 -6.28
C GLY A 652 -5.54 13.42 -7.28
N GLU A 653 -6.19 12.36 -6.80
CA GLU A 653 -7.09 11.60 -7.63
C GLU A 653 -8.42 12.37 -7.76
N HIS A 654 -9.01 12.40 -8.95
CA HIS A 654 -10.31 13.02 -9.12
C HIS A 654 -11.36 12.25 -8.31
N LYS A 655 -12.12 12.97 -7.48
CA LYS A 655 -13.11 12.35 -6.59
C LYS A 655 -14.31 11.89 -7.38
N ARG A 656 -15.07 10.95 -6.85
CA ARG A 656 -16.39 10.61 -7.40
C ARG A 656 -17.47 11.44 -6.70
N GLU A 657 -18.45 11.96 -7.45
CA GLU A 657 -19.74 12.30 -6.84
C GLU A 657 -20.42 10.99 -6.41
N GLU A 658 -20.22 10.58 -5.16
CA GLU A 658 -21.05 9.55 -4.54
C GLU A 658 -22.31 10.22 -3.98
N GLU A 659 -23.49 9.76 -4.39
CA GLU A 659 -24.69 9.91 -3.59
C GLU A 659 -24.34 9.41 -2.17
N LYS A 660 -24.61 10.21 -1.12
CA LYS A 660 -24.17 10.01 0.28
C LYS A 660 -24.61 8.64 0.86
N ARG A 661 -24.07 7.53 0.36
CA ARG A 661 -24.31 6.19 0.85
C ARG A 661 -22.99 5.66 1.35
N ASN A 662 -22.94 5.38 2.65
CA ASN A 662 -21.74 5.02 3.38
C ASN A 662 -21.35 3.57 3.04
N VAL A 663 -20.84 3.33 1.84
CA VAL A 663 -20.31 2.03 1.37
C VAL A 663 -19.27 1.47 2.34
N PHE A 664 -18.54 2.34 3.05
CA PHE A 664 -17.60 1.96 4.11
C PHE A 664 -18.28 1.34 5.34
N ILE A 665 -19.42 1.89 5.78
CA ILE A 665 -20.16 1.37 6.94
C ILE A 665 -20.83 0.04 6.56
N GLU A 666 -21.34 -0.08 5.34
CA GLU A 666 -21.90 -1.34 4.83
C GLU A 666 -20.82 -2.42 4.71
N ALA A 667 -19.64 -2.10 4.15
CA ALA A 667 -18.55 -3.08 3.98
C ALA A 667 -17.88 -3.48 5.31
N MET A 668 -17.64 -2.52 6.22
CA MET A 668 -17.17 -2.82 7.57
C MET A 668 -18.25 -3.51 8.40
N GLY A 669 -19.51 -3.19 8.18
CA GLY A 669 -20.66 -3.88 8.77
C GLY A 669 -20.70 -5.35 8.36
N VAL A 670 -20.46 -5.68 7.08
CA VAL A 670 -20.38 -7.08 6.62
C VAL A 670 -19.18 -7.80 7.25
N VAL A 671 -18.00 -7.18 7.29
CA VAL A 671 -16.81 -7.79 7.92
C VAL A 671 -17.01 -7.96 9.44
N ALA A 672 -17.61 -6.98 10.10
CA ALA A 672 -17.91 -7.03 11.52
C ALA A 672 -19.02 -8.04 11.82
N VAL A 673 -20.06 -8.14 11.01
CA VAL A 673 -21.14 -9.14 11.15
C VAL A 673 -20.58 -10.55 10.95
N VAL A 674 -19.74 -10.77 9.93
CA VAL A 674 -19.04 -12.05 9.74
C VAL A 674 -18.17 -12.37 10.96
N ALA A 675 -17.38 -11.42 11.46
CA ALA A 675 -16.54 -11.64 12.64
C ALA A 675 -17.35 -11.87 13.93
N SER A 676 -18.47 -11.16 14.12
CA SER A 676 -19.26 -11.18 15.36
C SER A 676 -20.20 -12.37 15.42
N VAL A 677 -20.83 -12.73 14.31
CA VAL A 677 -21.72 -13.90 14.24
C VAL A 677 -20.93 -15.21 14.36
N THR A 678 -19.70 -15.27 13.84
CA THR A 678 -18.86 -16.46 14.05
C THR A 678 -18.32 -16.55 15.48
N LEU A 679 -18.13 -15.42 16.17
CA LEU A 679 -17.81 -15.38 17.60
C LEU A 679 -19.00 -15.87 18.44
N ILE A 680 -20.22 -15.46 18.07
CA ILE A 680 -21.46 -15.89 18.74
C ILE A 680 -21.70 -17.38 18.53
N ALA A 681 -21.46 -17.89 17.31
CA ALA A 681 -21.61 -19.31 17.00
C ALA A 681 -20.74 -20.21 17.91
N TYR A 682 -19.54 -19.76 18.26
CA TYR A 682 -18.59 -20.57 19.03
C TYR A 682 -18.82 -20.51 20.56
N PHE A 683 -19.44 -19.45 21.07
CA PHE A 683 -19.68 -19.28 22.52
C PHE A 683 -21.10 -19.69 22.95
N THR A 684 -21.95 -20.10 22.02
CA THR A 684 -23.20 -20.81 22.34
C THR A 684 -22.89 -22.30 22.51
N PRO A 685 -23.17 -22.88 23.69
CA PRO A 685 -22.90 -24.29 23.98
C PRO A 685 -23.73 -25.26 23.14
#